data_AF-A0AAN7BLZ0-F1
#
_entry.id   AF-A0AAN7BLZ0-F1
#
_cell.length_a   1.000
_cell.length_b   1.000
_cell.length_c   1.000
_cell.angle_alpha   90.00
_cell.angle_beta   90.00
_cell.angle_gamma   90.00
#
_symmetry.space_group_name_H-M   'P 1'
#
loop_
_entity.id
_entity.type
_entity.pdbx_description
1 polymer ?
#
loop_
_entity_poly.entity_id
_entity_poly.type
_entity_poly.pdbx_seq_one_letter_code
_entity_poly.pdbx_strand_id
1 'polypeptide(L)'
;MEHDTGTGTPSTLSASQLHALFDILTHHETYFEIQSFKDPSTISSYGYPFAHHGSDGAPIYSQDSSAPLLTGFLRPIVLSFPGVLDLPSDFWHARFQGVMEKLAEAELSESYDKGYLDAGKILATAASSIHEAVSRGILGGIERGEKRHLDAKYDQSKAEDLIRAWEDGVHELLYGDLIDQLFKCAAERKSLEEHSPGVRAAADYIIIHLATLLHHVFVLSPEGPYLLGLLESVHKLLPYSMIKQTLRIGNAATMINGMMRLLLAKVGVGAISNWVGLTSNADDGMNLLQRIISLVLYWDTAESRKTVDRIEKLKGGSAPNKAQLTAIRDFIEKKPSSEHKKTRRQSIHDHMPMIMEILRRSDATLLVSLNDEQHNLLSQYYSSLLIIRDREEILNALCRQHPDLFTQAIKDLLFSFDSIIRTIHENIDLREYVTAAETFLTDLINVSKVTSSTKAPSPQSSSSGLLSSWTPGFLSKSEKISVTETMNDKTPFVEDYVRLLQNNKHLLYNWFHQVAIKCPDLTEEFRIWAHDTIKVFRQNNKCIISTGKAAGALSSNLQYLFSSLPESSRAKVIPAIDAQAKHLEDLVQLSNQRMQRILDNLSSPTKGGESGLAGGPGVYLAKWQDLMDETLIGPLLPGERVRKGKDLKVREFTKDEESPDAPDVGCVIEALGMRFRGLVGDLLKKDERFKVKDKSNKKRHCKHGME
;
A
#
# COMPACT_ATOMS: atom_id res chain seq x y z
N MET A 1 61.73 5.56 12.51
CA MET A 1 61.15 6.46 13.54
C MET A 1 61.03 7.80 12.84
N GLU A 2 59.86 8.31 12.47
CA GLU A 2 58.52 8.19 13.06
C GLU A 2 57.45 7.93 11.98
N HIS A 3 56.44 7.15 12.36
CA HIS A 3 55.19 7.00 11.62
C HIS A 3 54.31 8.21 11.94
N ASP A 4 54.06 9.05 10.96
CA ASP A 4 53.04 10.11 11.05
C ASP A 4 51.67 9.46 10.80
N THR A 5 50.95 9.17 11.88
CA THR A 5 49.59 8.58 11.86
C THR A 5 48.56 9.69 12.00
N GLY A 6 48.37 10.46 10.93
CA GLY A 6 47.25 11.39 10.79
C GLY A 6 45.99 10.67 10.35
N THR A 7 45.32 9.91 11.22
CA THR A 7 44.01 9.33 10.93
C THR A 7 42.89 10.31 11.30
N GLY A 8 42.65 11.30 10.44
CA GLY A 8 41.45 12.13 10.50
C GLY A 8 40.24 11.38 9.94
N THR A 9 39.09 11.49 10.60
CA THR A 9 37.84 10.87 10.11
C THR A 9 37.41 11.53 8.79
N PRO A 10 37.10 10.77 7.70
CA PRO A 10 36.86 11.37 6.40
C PRO A 10 35.69 12.36 6.43
N SER A 11 35.88 13.54 5.85
CA SER A 11 34.88 14.60 5.76
C SER A 11 34.01 14.50 4.50
N THR A 12 34.41 13.68 3.54
CA THR A 12 33.79 13.55 2.22
C THR A 12 33.36 12.11 1.98
N LEU A 13 32.11 11.91 1.58
CA LEU A 13 31.53 10.62 1.25
C LEU A 13 31.74 10.28 -0.23
N SER A 14 31.91 9.00 -0.54
CA SER A 14 31.88 8.48 -1.90
C SER A 14 30.48 8.55 -2.51
N ALA A 15 30.37 8.32 -3.83
CA ALA A 15 29.07 8.23 -4.49
C ALA A 15 28.18 7.12 -3.91
N SER A 16 28.75 5.93 -3.65
CA SER A 16 28.00 4.81 -3.05
C SER A 16 27.58 5.10 -1.62
N GLN A 17 28.41 5.76 -0.83
CA GLN A 17 28.06 6.20 0.52
C GLN A 17 26.95 7.27 0.51
N LEU A 18 26.98 8.21 -0.43
CA LEU A 18 25.91 9.20 -0.60
C LEU A 18 24.59 8.55 -1.01
N HIS A 19 24.65 7.56 -1.92
CA HIS A 19 23.49 6.78 -2.31
C HIS A 19 22.89 6.01 -1.12
N ALA A 20 23.73 5.32 -0.35
CA ALA A 20 23.31 4.60 0.86
C ALA A 20 22.74 5.54 1.93
N LEU A 21 23.36 6.71 2.15
CA LEU A 21 22.84 7.69 3.09
C LEU A 21 21.47 8.21 2.64
N PHE A 22 21.30 8.49 1.35
CA PHE A 22 20.01 8.89 0.80
C PHE A 22 18.96 7.81 0.97
N ASP A 23 19.36 6.56 0.73
CA ASP A 23 18.51 5.38 0.85
C ASP A 23 17.97 5.20 2.28
N ILE A 24 18.85 5.25 3.28
CA ILE A 24 18.50 5.16 4.72
C ILE A 24 17.51 6.26 5.09
N LEU A 25 17.89 7.51 4.80
CA LEU A 25 17.14 8.67 5.28
C LEU A 25 15.75 8.73 4.66
N THR A 26 15.62 8.44 3.36
CA THR A 26 14.31 8.39 2.70
C THR A 26 13.47 7.21 3.17
N HIS A 27 14.06 6.03 3.40
CA HIS A 27 13.35 4.84 3.88
C HIS A 27 12.68 5.09 5.24
N HIS A 28 13.49 5.53 6.21
CA HIS A 28 13.01 5.73 7.57
C HIS A 28 12.12 6.96 7.70
N GLU A 29 12.39 8.04 6.96
CA GLU A 29 11.53 9.24 6.98
C GLU A 29 10.16 8.95 6.34
N THR A 30 10.11 8.25 5.20
CA THR A 30 8.82 7.89 4.56
C THR A 30 7.95 7.07 5.50
N TYR A 31 8.54 6.06 6.15
CA TYR A 31 7.80 5.23 7.08
C TYR A 31 7.39 5.99 8.35
N PHE A 32 8.24 6.90 8.84
CA PHE A 32 7.89 7.78 9.96
C PHE A 32 6.68 8.66 9.62
N GLU A 33 6.66 9.28 8.44
CA GLU A 33 5.53 10.10 7.98
C GLU A 33 4.24 9.27 7.93
N ILE A 34 4.28 8.06 7.38
CA ILE A 34 3.10 7.16 7.34
C ILE A 34 2.65 6.77 8.75
N GLN A 35 3.57 6.48 9.68
CA GLN A 35 3.22 6.17 11.06
C GLN A 35 2.63 7.37 11.82
N SER A 36 2.98 8.59 11.41
CA SER A 36 2.50 9.81 12.08
C SER A 36 0.98 10.00 11.95
N PHE A 37 0.32 9.37 10.96
CA PHE A 37 -1.14 9.36 10.82
C PHE A 37 -1.90 8.69 11.97
N LYS A 38 -1.20 8.02 12.89
CA LYS A 38 -1.79 7.54 14.16
C LYS A 38 -2.20 8.68 15.09
N ASP A 39 -1.69 9.89 14.88
CA ASP A 39 -2.08 11.09 15.62
C ASP A 39 -3.09 11.90 14.80
N PRO A 40 -4.31 12.16 15.31
CA PRO A 40 -5.32 12.95 14.62
C PRO A 40 -4.85 14.34 14.20
N SER A 41 -3.92 14.94 14.93
CA SER A 41 -3.44 16.30 14.65
C SER A 41 -2.46 16.36 13.45
N THR A 42 -1.88 15.22 13.08
CA THR A 42 -0.85 15.13 12.03
C THR A 42 -1.35 15.63 10.68
N ILE A 43 -2.53 15.19 10.23
CA ILE A 43 -3.04 15.52 8.89
C ILE A 43 -3.18 17.03 8.69
N SER A 44 -3.62 17.76 9.71
CA SER A 44 -3.72 19.23 9.65
C SER A 44 -2.35 19.92 9.53
N SER A 45 -1.30 19.29 10.05
CA SER A 45 0.08 19.78 10.05
C SER A 45 0.85 19.45 8.75
N TYR A 46 0.27 18.65 7.84
CA TYR A 46 0.86 18.39 6.51
C TYR A 46 0.95 19.66 5.66
N GLY A 47 0.05 20.61 5.91
CA GLY A 47 -0.17 21.77 5.06
C GLY A 47 -0.97 21.43 3.81
N TYR A 48 -1.02 22.37 2.86
CA TYR A 48 -1.92 22.29 1.70
C TYR A 48 -1.88 20.92 0.98
N PRO A 49 -3.05 20.29 0.73
CA PRO A 49 -4.41 20.84 0.81
C PRO A 49 -5.12 20.66 2.16
N PHE A 50 -4.43 20.17 3.19
CA PHE A 50 -4.95 19.97 4.55
C PHE A 50 -4.66 21.17 5.44
N ALA A 51 -5.56 21.47 6.36
CA ALA A 51 -5.51 22.72 7.11
C ALA A 51 -5.89 22.55 8.57
N HIS A 52 -5.35 23.42 9.42
CA HIS A 52 -5.92 23.65 10.73
C HIS A 52 -7.24 24.40 10.60
N HIS A 53 -8.20 24.06 11.46
CA HIS A 53 -9.47 24.79 11.58
C HIS A 53 -9.22 26.15 12.25
N GLY A 54 -9.29 27.24 11.48
CA GLY A 54 -9.17 28.60 12.00
C GLY A 54 -10.39 29.02 12.83
N SER A 55 -10.23 30.01 13.70
CA SER A 55 -11.30 30.59 14.53
C SER A 55 -12.49 31.11 13.71
N ASP A 56 -12.21 31.55 12.49
CA ASP A 56 -13.18 32.21 11.60
C ASP A 56 -13.74 31.21 10.56
N GLY A 57 -13.44 29.91 10.70
CA GLY A 57 -13.84 28.86 9.75
C GLY A 57 -13.00 28.80 8.47
N ALA A 58 -12.05 29.73 8.27
CA ALA A 58 -11.12 29.71 7.14
C ALA A 58 -9.99 28.68 7.35
N PRO A 59 -9.58 27.94 6.30
CA PRO A 59 -8.49 26.97 6.40
C PRO A 59 -7.14 27.67 6.57
N ILE A 60 -6.38 27.26 7.59
CA ILE A 60 -5.00 27.72 7.82
C ILE A 60 -4.03 26.60 7.46
N TYR A 61 -3.29 26.77 6.36
CA TYR A 61 -2.32 25.78 5.89
C TYR A 61 -0.98 25.92 6.62
N SER A 62 -0.45 24.81 7.14
CA SER A 62 0.91 24.81 7.70
C SER A 62 1.95 25.20 6.64
N GLN A 63 2.84 26.12 7.00
CA GLN A 63 4.00 26.50 6.18
C GLN A 63 5.08 25.42 6.24
N ASP A 64 5.26 24.79 7.41
CA ASP A 64 6.22 23.73 7.65
C ASP A 64 5.47 22.39 7.72
N SER A 65 5.59 21.60 6.66
CA SER A 65 4.94 20.29 6.59
C SER A 65 5.59 19.33 7.59
N SER A 66 4.77 18.66 8.41
CA SER A 66 5.22 17.53 9.23
C SER A 66 5.54 16.28 8.43
N ALA A 67 5.15 16.24 7.14
CA ALA A 67 5.37 15.13 6.23
C ALA A 67 5.77 15.63 4.83
N PRO A 68 7.01 16.13 4.70
CA PRO A 68 7.49 16.69 3.44
C PRO A 68 7.52 15.67 2.29
N LEU A 69 7.87 14.40 2.50
CA LEU A 69 7.93 13.40 1.41
C LEU A 69 6.54 13.11 0.83
N LEU A 70 5.53 12.93 1.68
CA LEU A 70 4.14 12.78 1.25
C LEU A 70 3.63 14.05 0.56
N THR A 71 3.98 15.23 1.07
CA THR A 71 3.61 16.51 0.46
C THR A 71 4.24 16.70 -0.92
N GLY A 72 5.52 16.30 -1.06
CA GLY A 72 6.27 16.33 -2.31
C GLY A 72 5.72 15.40 -3.37
N PHE A 73 5.04 14.32 -2.97
CA PHE A 73 4.28 13.45 -3.86
C PHE A 73 2.88 14.00 -4.16
N LEU A 74 2.11 14.34 -3.12
CA LEU A 74 0.71 14.74 -3.22
C LEU A 74 0.51 15.98 -4.09
N ARG A 75 1.29 17.05 -3.87
CA ARG A 75 1.09 18.34 -4.55
C ARG A 75 1.31 18.29 -6.06
N PRO A 76 2.44 17.80 -6.58
CA PRO A 76 2.69 17.87 -8.01
C PRO A 76 2.12 16.67 -8.79
N ILE A 77 1.82 15.53 -8.15
CA ILE A 77 1.34 14.32 -8.85
C ILE A 77 -0.15 14.10 -8.62
N VAL A 78 -0.60 14.00 -7.37
CA VAL A 78 -2.01 13.67 -7.08
C VAL A 78 -2.91 14.85 -7.36
N LEU A 79 -2.57 16.04 -6.83
CA LEU A 79 -3.40 17.22 -7.00
C LEU A 79 -3.40 17.78 -8.42
N SER A 80 -2.46 17.39 -9.28
CA SER A 80 -2.42 17.80 -10.68
C SER A 80 -3.23 16.88 -11.61
N PHE A 81 -3.71 15.74 -11.10
CA PHE A 81 -4.41 14.73 -11.91
C PHE A 81 -5.75 15.27 -12.47
N PRO A 82 -6.07 15.06 -13.76
CA PRO A 82 -7.35 15.46 -14.35
C PRO A 82 -8.54 14.89 -13.58
N GLY A 83 -9.53 15.73 -13.26
CA GLY A 83 -10.65 15.38 -12.38
C GLY A 83 -10.35 15.55 -10.89
N VAL A 84 -9.15 15.25 -10.39
CA VAL A 84 -8.77 15.56 -8.99
C VAL A 84 -8.54 17.06 -8.81
N LEU A 85 -7.96 17.70 -9.82
CA LEU A 85 -7.84 19.17 -9.88
C LEU A 85 -9.18 19.88 -9.70
N ASP A 86 -10.29 19.26 -10.15
CA ASP A 86 -11.64 19.81 -10.15
C ASP A 86 -12.44 19.53 -8.87
N LEU A 87 -11.84 18.86 -7.90
CA LEU A 87 -12.44 18.66 -6.59
C LEU A 87 -12.74 20.02 -5.91
N PRO A 88 -13.86 20.13 -5.19
CA PRO A 88 -14.19 21.35 -4.48
C PRO A 88 -13.19 21.59 -3.34
N SER A 89 -13.01 22.86 -2.97
CA SER A 89 -11.95 23.24 -2.02
C SER A 89 -12.09 22.57 -0.66
N ASP A 90 -13.32 22.34 -0.19
CA ASP A 90 -13.68 21.66 1.06
C ASP A 90 -13.49 20.14 1.01
N PHE A 91 -13.32 19.53 -0.17
CA PHE A 91 -13.07 18.10 -0.28
C PHE A 91 -11.89 17.66 0.58
N TRP A 92 -10.75 18.34 0.45
CA TRP A 92 -9.52 17.94 1.13
C TRP A 92 -9.54 18.27 2.63
N HIS A 93 -9.71 19.55 2.98
CA HIS A 93 -9.56 20.03 4.36
C HIS A 93 -10.79 19.82 5.25
N ALA A 94 -11.95 19.46 4.69
CA ALA A 94 -13.14 19.14 5.48
C ALA A 94 -13.52 17.66 5.36
N ARG A 95 -13.73 17.14 4.14
CA ARG A 95 -14.30 15.79 3.95
C ARG A 95 -13.26 14.70 4.12
N PHE A 96 -12.22 14.70 3.30
CA PHE A 96 -11.13 13.72 3.35
C PHE A 96 -10.37 13.82 4.67
N GLN A 97 -9.98 15.03 5.06
CA GLN A 97 -9.33 15.28 6.35
C GLN A 97 -10.20 14.81 7.51
N GLY A 98 -11.50 15.14 7.54
CA GLY A 98 -12.39 14.70 8.62
C GLY A 98 -12.55 13.19 8.71
N VAL A 99 -12.55 12.45 7.58
CA VAL A 99 -12.54 10.98 7.60
C VAL A 99 -11.22 10.45 8.18
N MET A 100 -10.08 11.03 7.76
CA MET A 100 -8.76 10.66 8.28
C MET A 100 -8.62 10.95 9.78
N GLU A 101 -9.08 12.10 10.25
CA GLU A 101 -9.09 12.49 11.66
C GLU A 101 -9.93 11.51 12.48
N LYS A 102 -11.12 11.12 11.99
CA LYS A 102 -11.97 10.13 12.68
C LYS A 102 -11.33 8.75 12.76
N LEU A 103 -10.68 8.29 11.69
CA LEU A 103 -9.94 7.03 11.70
C LEU A 103 -8.73 7.08 12.66
N ALA A 104 -8.07 8.22 12.79
CA ALA A 104 -6.99 8.41 13.76
C ALA A 104 -7.52 8.49 15.21
N GLU A 105 -8.64 9.20 15.43
CA GLU A 105 -9.32 9.32 16.72
C GLU A 105 -9.84 7.97 17.24
N ALA A 106 -10.24 7.08 16.32
CA ALA A 106 -10.66 5.72 16.65
C ALA A 106 -9.58 4.90 17.37
N GLU A 107 -8.30 5.28 17.28
CA GLU A 107 -7.19 4.60 17.93
C GLU A 107 -7.22 3.07 17.65
N LEU A 108 -7.19 2.72 16.36
CA LEU A 108 -7.15 1.33 15.93
C LEU A 108 -5.93 0.63 16.54
N SER A 109 -6.12 -0.62 16.93
CA SER A 109 -5.10 -1.36 17.66
C SER A 109 -3.89 -1.74 16.79
N GLU A 110 -2.71 -1.81 17.42
CA GLU A 110 -1.46 -2.06 16.72
C GLU A 110 -1.09 -3.56 16.72
N SER A 111 -0.21 -3.97 15.78
CA SER A 111 0.37 -5.33 15.75
C SER A 111 1.01 -5.73 17.09
N TYR A 112 1.56 -4.75 17.83
CA TYR A 112 2.05 -4.95 19.19
C TYR A 112 0.97 -5.43 20.16
N ASP A 113 -0.21 -4.80 20.12
CA ASP A 113 -1.33 -5.11 21.01
C ASP A 113 -1.95 -6.48 20.68
N LYS A 114 -2.03 -6.80 19.38
CA LYS A 114 -2.61 -8.04 18.86
C LYS A 114 -1.69 -9.25 19.04
N GLY A 115 -0.38 -9.03 19.10
CA GLY A 115 0.63 -10.07 19.25
C GLY A 115 1.07 -10.76 17.96
N TYR A 116 0.65 -10.25 16.80
CA TYR A 116 1.00 -10.72 15.45
C TYR A 116 0.99 -9.55 14.44
N LEU A 117 1.58 -9.76 13.25
CA LEU A 117 1.57 -8.79 12.16
C LEU A 117 0.20 -8.76 11.48
N ASP A 118 -0.55 -7.68 11.61
CA ASP A 118 -1.87 -7.57 11.03
C ASP A 118 -1.85 -7.01 9.59
N ALA A 119 -2.92 -7.28 8.84
CA ALA A 119 -3.06 -6.89 7.43
C ALA A 119 -2.87 -5.37 7.21
N GLY A 120 -3.35 -4.54 8.15
CA GLY A 120 -3.18 -3.09 8.08
C GLY A 120 -1.70 -2.67 8.13
N LYS A 121 -0.90 -3.32 9.00
CA LYS A 121 0.54 -3.08 9.07
C LYS A 121 1.26 -3.51 7.80
N ILE A 122 0.94 -4.72 7.32
CA ILE A 122 1.50 -5.27 6.08
C ILE A 122 1.26 -4.30 4.92
N LEU A 123 0.02 -3.86 4.71
CA LEU A 123 -0.33 -2.91 3.64
C LEU A 123 0.30 -1.53 3.84
N ALA A 124 0.38 -1.03 5.07
CA ALA A 124 1.01 0.26 5.35
C ALA A 124 2.52 0.25 5.05
N THR A 125 3.22 -0.84 5.40
CA THR A 125 4.64 -1.02 5.08
C THR A 125 4.88 -1.20 3.58
N ALA A 126 3.96 -1.86 2.86
CA ALA A 126 3.98 -1.95 1.40
C ALA A 126 3.80 -0.58 0.74
N ALA A 127 2.82 0.20 1.20
CA ALA A 127 2.60 1.56 0.72
C ALA A 127 3.82 2.45 0.98
N SER A 128 4.48 2.28 2.13
CA SER A 128 5.73 2.96 2.47
C SER A 128 6.86 2.63 1.50
N SER A 129 7.07 1.36 1.17
CA SER A 129 8.16 0.93 0.26
C SER A 129 7.95 1.42 -1.18
N ILE A 130 6.68 1.56 -1.62
CA ILE A 130 6.35 2.15 -2.93
C ILE A 130 6.54 3.67 -2.89
N HIS A 131 6.04 4.35 -1.85
CA HIS A 131 6.10 5.80 -1.75
C HIS A 131 7.55 6.32 -1.60
N GLU A 132 8.43 5.59 -0.91
CA GLU A 132 9.85 5.97 -0.83
C GLU A 132 10.54 5.94 -2.21
N ALA A 133 10.16 5.03 -3.10
CA ALA A 133 10.76 4.92 -4.43
C ALA A 133 10.40 6.15 -5.28
N VAL A 134 9.13 6.57 -5.21
CA VAL A 134 8.65 7.81 -5.82
C VAL A 134 9.35 9.02 -5.21
N SER A 135 9.46 9.08 -3.89
CA SER A 135 10.12 10.19 -3.18
C SER A 135 11.60 10.30 -3.54
N ARG A 136 12.32 9.19 -3.66
CA ARG A 136 13.70 9.16 -4.15
C ARG A 136 13.80 9.68 -5.58
N GLY A 137 12.86 9.29 -6.45
CA GLY A 137 12.77 9.81 -7.81
C GLY A 137 12.56 11.33 -7.87
N ILE A 138 11.66 11.87 -7.04
CA ILE A 138 11.36 13.31 -7.00
C ILE A 138 12.55 14.13 -6.49
N LEU A 139 13.20 13.65 -5.42
CA LEU A 139 14.28 14.37 -4.76
C LEU A 139 15.64 14.19 -5.45
N GLY A 140 15.96 12.96 -5.84
CA GLY A 140 17.19 12.64 -6.54
C GLY A 140 17.14 13.04 -8.01
N GLY A 141 16.00 12.78 -8.67
CA GLY A 141 15.83 13.00 -10.10
C GLY A 141 16.75 12.14 -10.97
N ILE A 142 16.43 12.07 -12.26
CA ILE A 142 17.23 11.40 -13.28
C ILE A 142 17.99 12.45 -14.09
N GLU A 143 19.25 12.22 -14.39
CA GLU A 143 20.09 13.12 -15.17
C GLU A 143 19.70 13.11 -16.65
N ARG A 144 19.87 14.22 -17.37
CA ARG A 144 19.50 14.31 -18.80
C ARG A 144 20.34 13.42 -19.72
N GLY A 145 21.60 13.13 -19.37
CA GLY A 145 22.47 12.22 -20.11
C GLY A 145 22.49 12.40 -21.65
N GLU A 146 22.80 11.30 -22.33
CA GLU A 146 22.66 11.15 -23.78
C GLU A 146 21.28 10.56 -24.13
N LYS A 147 20.78 10.87 -25.34
CA LYS A 147 19.52 10.31 -25.85
C LYS A 147 19.61 8.78 -25.91
N ARG A 148 18.54 8.08 -25.53
CA ARG A 148 18.45 6.63 -25.56
C ARG A 148 17.67 6.16 -26.80
N HIS A 149 18.04 4.99 -27.32
CA HIS A 149 17.52 4.46 -28.59
C HIS A 149 16.67 3.22 -28.36
N LEU A 150 15.35 3.39 -28.28
CA LEU A 150 14.41 2.30 -28.00
C LEU A 150 14.22 1.32 -29.18
N ASP A 151 14.75 1.64 -30.35
CA ASP A 151 14.82 0.73 -31.51
C ASP A 151 16.04 -0.20 -31.48
N ALA A 152 16.88 -0.09 -30.45
CA ALA A 152 18.00 -1.00 -30.24
C ALA A 152 17.52 -2.44 -30.02
N LYS A 153 18.45 -3.40 -30.10
CA LYS A 153 18.17 -4.81 -29.81
C LYS A 153 18.10 -5.02 -28.29
N TYR A 154 16.96 -5.53 -27.83
CA TYR A 154 16.73 -6.00 -26.46
C TYR A 154 16.33 -7.48 -26.49
N ASP A 155 17.07 -8.32 -25.78
CA ASP A 155 16.80 -9.73 -25.60
C ASP A 155 15.86 -9.95 -24.40
N GLN A 156 14.62 -10.31 -24.67
CA GLN A 156 13.60 -10.52 -23.64
C GLN A 156 13.88 -11.72 -22.73
N SER A 157 14.84 -12.57 -23.10
CA SER A 157 15.29 -13.68 -22.25
C SER A 157 16.35 -13.27 -21.23
N LYS A 158 16.83 -12.02 -21.26
CA LYS A 158 17.90 -11.53 -20.38
C LYS A 158 17.43 -10.43 -19.45
N ALA A 159 17.62 -10.62 -18.15
CA ALA A 159 17.25 -9.65 -17.12
C ALA A 159 17.93 -8.29 -17.35
N GLU A 160 19.21 -8.27 -17.72
CA GLU A 160 19.96 -7.04 -17.96
C GLU A 160 19.36 -6.20 -19.10
N ASP A 161 18.83 -6.86 -20.13
CA ASP A 161 18.21 -6.18 -21.26
C ASP A 161 16.83 -5.63 -20.92
N LEU A 162 16.05 -6.30 -20.06
CA LEU A 162 14.80 -5.76 -19.53
C LEU A 162 15.03 -4.55 -18.63
N ILE A 163 16.05 -4.59 -17.77
CA ILE A 163 16.45 -3.45 -16.93
C ILE A 163 16.88 -2.27 -17.80
N ARG A 164 17.77 -2.50 -18.78
CA ARG A 164 18.21 -1.47 -19.72
C ARG A 164 17.04 -0.87 -20.50
N ALA A 165 16.09 -1.70 -20.96
CA ALA A 165 14.90 -1.22 -21.66
C ALA A 165 14.03 -0.31 -20.78
N TRP A 166 13.85 -0.66 -19.50
CA TRP A 166 13.14 0.16 -18.54
C TRP A 166 13.86 1.49 -18.28
N GLU A 167 15.18 1.47 -18.05
CA GLU A 167 15.99 2.68 -17.85
C GLU A 167 15.96 3.61 -19.08
N ASP A 168 16.13 3.06 -20.28
CA ASP A 168 16.05 3.80 -21.54
C ASP A 168 14.63 4.37 -21.74
N GLY A 169 13.59 3.59 -21.42
CA GLY A 169 12.20 4.00 -21.49
C GLY A 169 11.89 5.16 -20.55
N VAL A 170 12.26 5.05 -19.26
CA VAL A 170 12.10 6.12 -18.28
C VAL A 170 12.86 7.37 -18.71
N HIS A 171 14.07 7.22 -19.26
CA HIS A 171 14.82 8.34 -19.82
C HIS A 171 14.08 9.05 -20.95
N GLU A 172 13.59 8.32 -21.96
CA GLU A 172 12.88 8.94 -23.09
C GLU A 172 11.49 9.46 -22.72
N LEU A 173 10.84 8.91 -21.69
CA LEU A 173 9.64 9.51 -21.08
C LEU A 173 9.97 10.87 -20.47
N LEU A 174 11.14 10.98 -19.82
CA LEU A 174 11.56 12.19 -19.14
C LEU A 174 12.12 13.24 -20.08
N TYR A 175 13.01 12.90 -21.00
CA TYR A 175 13.80 13.87 -21.77
C TYR A 175 13.59 13.78 -23.29
N GLY A 176 12.99 12.69 -23.75
CA GLY A 176 12.68 12.44 -25.15
C GLY A 176 11.23 12.80 -25.50
N ASP A 177 10.74 12.15 -26.55
CA ASP A 177 9.41 12.28 -27.11
C ASP A 177 8.54 11.04 -26.89
N LEU A 178 8.97 10.11 -26.02
CA LEU A 178 8.29 8.83 -25.84
C LEU A 178 6.84 8.99 -25.37
N ILE A 179 6.51 9.99 -24.54
CA ILE A 179 5.11 10.27 -24.17
C ILE A 179 4.28 10.51 -25.43
N ASP A 180 4.72 11.40 -26.31
CA ASP A 180 4.00 11.73 -27.55
C ASP A 180 3.87 10.52 -28.45
N GLN A 181 4.96 9.75 -28.57
CA GLN A 181 4.99 8.57 -29.40
C GLN A 181 4.09 7.44 -28.87
N LEU A 182 3.99 7.25 -27.54
CA LEU A 182 3.10 6.25 -26.94
C LEU A 182 1.63 6.63 -27.12
N PHE A 183 1.28 7.92 -26.94
CA PHE A 183 -0.08 8.39 -27.21
C PHE A 183 -0.46 8.25 -28.69
N LYS A 184 0.48 8.56 -29.59
CA LYS A 184 0.31 8.30 -31.03
C LYS A 184 0.16 6.80 -31.33
N CYS A 185 1.00 5.96 -30.71
CA CYS A 185 0.92 4.51 -30.86
C CYS A 185 -0.43 3.97 -30.38
N ALA A 186 -0.95 4.46 -29.24
CA ALA A 186 -2.29 4.11 -28.77
C ALA A 186 -3.37 4.43 -29.79
N ALA A 187 -3.27 5.57 -30.49
CA ALA A 187 -4.23 5.95 -31.53
C ALA A 187 -4.10 5.10 -32.80
N GLU A 188 -2.89 4.67 -33.16
CA GLU A 188 -2.62 3.99 -34.44
C GLU A 188 -2.63 2.46 -34.34
N ARG A 189 -2.34 1.90 -33.16
CA ARG A 189 -2.09 0.46 -32.94
C ARG A 189 -2.87 -0.04 -31.72
N LYS A 190 -3.17 -1.35 -31.72
CA LYS A 190 -3.94 -1.99 -30.63
C LYS A 190 -3.09 -2.37 -29.42
N SER A 191 -1.77 -2.33 -29.55
CA SER A 191 -0.80 -2.67 -28.50
C SER A 191 0.30 -1.63 -28.45
N LEU A 192 0.61 -1.13 -27.26
CA LEU A 192 1.72 -0.19 -27.05
C LEU A 192 3.08 -0.86 -27.31
N GLU A 193 3.17 -2.17 -27.15
CA GLU A 193 4.37 -2.98 -27.39
C GLU A 193 4.75 -3.10 -28.88
N GLU A 194 3.89 -2.63 -29.77
CA GLU A 194 4.23 -2.51 -31.18
C GLU A 194 5.10 -1.28 -31.43
N HIS A 195 5.13 -0.29 -30.53
CA HIS A 195 5.89 0.95 -30.68
C HIS A 195 7.35 0.71 -31.07
N SER A 196 8.10 0.00 -30.20
CA SER A 196 9.50 -0.34 -30.41
C SER A 196 9.90 -1.57 -29.57
N PRO A 197 11.00 -2.25 -29.90
CA PRO A 197 11.56 -3.34 -29.09
C PRO A 197 11.81 -2.94 -27.63
N GLY A 198 12.31 -1.73 -27.39
CA GLY A 198 12.54 -1.21 -26.04
C GLY A 198 11.27 -1.04 -25.23
N VAL A 199 10.18 -0.54 -25.83
CA VAL A 199 8.88 -0.44 -25.13
C VAL A 199 8.33 -1.81 -24.78
N ARG A 200 8.51 -2.80 -25.66
CA ARG A 200 8.09 -4.18 -25.39
C ARG A 200 8.86 -4.81 -24.23
N ALA A 201 10.19 -4.70 -24.24
CA ALA A 201 11.03 -5.20 -23.15
C ALA A 201 10.73 -4.45 -21.82
N ALA A 202 10.48 -3.14 -21.87
CA ALA A 202 10.06 -2.38 -20.70
C ALA A 202 8.68 -2.85 -20.16
N ALA A 203 7.74 -3.22 -21.04
CA ALA A 203 6.47 -3.79 -20.61
C ALA A 203 6.65 -5.13 -19.90
N ASP A 204 7.54 -6.01 -20.39
CA ASP A 204 7.86 -7.27 -19.72
C ASP A 204 8.51 -7.05 -18.34
N TYR A 205 9.41 -6.07 -18.23
CA TYR A 205 9.99 -5.64 -16.95
C TYR A 205 8.90 -5.24 -15.94
N ILE A 206 7.94 -4.39 -16.35
CA ILE A 206 6.84 -3.93 -15.51
C ILE A 206 5.96 -5.12 -15.08
N ILE A 207 5.62 -6.01 -16.01
CA ILE A 207 4.77 -7.17 -15.74
C ILE A 207 5.41 -8.08 -14.70
N ILE A 208 6.72 -8.35 -14.78
CA ILE A 208 7.43 -9.20 -13.80
C ILE A 208 7.38 -8.58 -12.40
N HIS A 209 7.57 -7.26 -12.28
CA HIS A 209 7.50 -6.58 -10.98
C HIS A 209 6.09 -6.57 -10.41
N LEU A 210 5.06 -6.31 -11.23
CA LEU A 210 3.66 -6.37 -10.80
C LEU A 210 3.26 -7.79 -10.40
N ALA A 211 3.67 -8.81 -11.15
CA ALA A 211 3.42 -10.21 -10.81
C ALA A 211 4.06 -10.60 -9.48
N THR A 212 5.29 -10.13 -9.25
CA THR A 212 6.00 -10.36 -8.00
C THR A 212 5.29 -9.68 -6.82
N LEU A 213 4.82 -8.44 -7.00
CA LEU A 213 4.07 -7.73 -5.97
C LEU A 213 2.78 -8.48 -5.61
N LEU A 214 2.01 -8.94 -6.61
CA LEU A 214 0.79 -9.70 -6.40
C LEU A 214 1.07 -11.04 -5.68
N HIS A 215 2.08 -11.78 -6.12
CA HIS A 215 2.51 -13.02 -5.47
C HIS A 215 2.93 -12.78 -4.02
N HIS A 216 3.69 -11.71 -3.76
CA HIS A 216 4.10 -11.39 -2.40
C HIS A 216 2.91 -11.01 -1.51
N VAL A 217 1.96 -10.20 -2.00
CA VAL A 217 0.76 -9.80 -1.24
C VAL A 217 -0.15 -10.99 -0.93
N PHE A 218 -0.47 -11.84 -1.91
CA PHE A 218 -1.52 -12.86 -1.77
C PHE A 218 -1.01 -14.25 -1.36
N VAL A 219 0.26 -14.57 -1.63
CA VAL A 219 0.82 -15.91 -1.40
C VAL A 219 1.87 -15.90 -0.32
N LEU A 220 2.86 -14.99 -0.41
CA LEU A 220 3.95 -14.98 0.57
C LEU A 220 3.49 -14.36 1.88
N SER A 221 2.88 -13.17 1.86
CA SER A 221 2.53 -12.43 3.07
C SER A 221 1.75 -13.27 4.11
N PRO A 222 2.03 -13.12 5.43
CA PRO A 222 1.33 -13.86 6.48
C PRO A 222 -0.20 -13.74 6.42
N GLU A 223 -0.70 -12.60 5.97
CA GLU A 223 -2.12 -12.29 5.85
C GLU A 223 -2.64 -12.46 4.39
N GLY A 224 -1.87 -13.07 3.50
CA GLY A 224 -2.24 -13.29 2.09
C GLY A 224 -3.56 -14.04 1.91
N PRO A 225 -3.78 -15.19 2.57
CA PRO A 225 -5.07 -15.90 2.54
C PRO A 225 -6.24 -15.06 3.05
N TYR A 226 -6.00 -14.23 4.07
CA TYR A 226 -6.99 -13.32 4.61
C TYR A 226 -7.37 -12.23 3.58
N LEU A 227 -6.37 -11.55 3.01
CA LEU A 227 -6.56 -10.52 1.99
C LEU A 227 -7.27 -11.06 0.74
N LEU A 228 -6.96 -12.30 0.35
CA LEU A 228 -7.64 -12.99 -0.76
C LEU A 228 -9.12 -13.26 -0.43
N GLY A 229 -9.40 -13.73 0.79
CA GLY A 229 -10.79 -13.94 1.26
C GLY A 229 -11.59 -12.65 1.33
N LEU A 230 -10.95 -11.55 1.74
CA LEU A 230 -11.54 -10.20 1.74
C LEU A 230 -11.88 -9.75 0.31
N LEU A 231 -10.93 -9.89 -0.62
CA LEU A 231 -11.14 -9.58 -2.04
C LEU A 231 -12.28 -10.40 -2.64
N GLU A 232 -12.32 -11.71 -2.37
CA GLU A 232 -13.38 -12.60 -2.85
C GLU A 232 -14.76 -12.21 -2.28
N SER A 233 -14.82 -11.78 -1.02
CA SER A 233 -16.06 -11.33 -0.37
C SER A 233 -16.60 -10.04 -1.01
N VAL A 234 -15.73 -9.07 -1.27
CA VAL A 234 -16.10 -7.83 -1.96
C VAL A 234 -16.54 -8.12 -3.40
N HIS A 235 -15.75 -8.92 -4.13
CA HIS A 235 -16.03 -9.30 -5.52
C HIS A 235 -17.43 -9.92 -5.69
N LYS A 236 -17.82 -10.83 -4.77
CA LYS A 236 -19.15 -11.47 -4.79
C LYS A 236 -20.31 -10.53 -4.48
N LEU A 237 -20.06 -9.43 -3.76
CA LEU A 237 -21.10 -8.49 -3.36
C LEU A 237 -21.33 -7.37 -4.38
N LEU A 238 -20.42 -7.17 -5.33
CA LEU A 238 -20.57 -6.15 -6.36
C LEU A 238 -21.71 -6.51 -7.33
N PRO A 239 -22.73 -5.64 -7.53
CA PRO A 239 -23.84 -5.91 -8.42
C PRO A 239 -23.47 -5.65 -9.89
N TYR A 240 -22.55 -6.44 -10.46
CA TYR A 240 -22.07 -6.27 -11.83
C TYR A 240 -23.21 -6.16 -12.86
N SER A 241 -24.28 -6.95 -12.71
CA SER A 241 -25.44 -6.89 -13.59
C SER A 241 -26.19 -5.55 -13.52
N MET A 242 -26.38 -4.99 -12.32
CA MET A 242 -27.06 -3.68 -12.16
C MET A 242 -26.16 -2.54 -12.63
N ILE A 243 -24.85 -2.62 -12.39
CA ILE A 243 -23.86 -1.68 -12.91
C ILE A 243 -23.93 -1.67 -14.44
N LYS A 244 -23.85 -2.85 -15.08
CA LYS A 244 -23.95 -2.99 -16.54
C LYS A 244 -25.30 -2.53 -17.09
N GLN A 245 -26.40 -2.74 -16.37
CA GLN A 245 -27.71 -2.24 -16.75
C GLN A 245 -27.79 -0.72 -16.68
N THR A 246 -27.20 -0.10 -15.66
CA THR A 246 -27.17 1.36 -15.51
C THR A 246 -26.33 2.00 -16.60
N LEU A 247 -25.18 1.40 -16.95
CA LEU A 247 -24.33 1.80 -18.07
C LEU A 247 -24.98 1.62 -19.45
N ARG A 248 -26.14 0.94 -19.54
CA ARG A 248 -26.90 0.85 -20.80
C ARG A 248 -27.69 2.13 -21.10
N ILE A 249 -27.85 3.02 -20.13
CA ILE A 249 -28.60 4.28 -20.29
C ILE A 249 -27.78 5.22 -21.18
N GLY A 250 -28.24 5.47 -22.41
CA GLY A 250 -27.47 6.26 -23.39
C GLY A 250 -27.19 7.71 -22.98
N ASN A 251 -28.11 8.36 -22.25
CA ASN A 251 -27.88 9.71 -21.76
C ASN A 251 -26.95 9.69 -20.52
N ALA A 252 -25.75 10.25 -20.66
CA ALA A 252 -24.73 10.23 -19.63
C ALA A 252 -25.15 10.86 -18.30
N ALA A 253 -25.84 12.02 -18.31
CA ALA A 253 -26.32 12.65 -17.08
C ALA A 253 -27.32 11.75 -16.33
N THR A 254 -28.21 11.09 -17.07
CA THR A 254 -29.17 10.11 -16.49
C THR A 254 -28.43 8.87 -15.99
N MET A 255 -27.42 8.39 -16.72
CA MET A 255 -26.58 7.27 -16.31
C MET A 255 -25.83 7.58 -15.01
N ILE A 256 -25.14 8.73 -14.92
CA ILE A 256 -24.38 9.16 -13.74
C ILE A 256 -25.31 9.27 -12.53
N ASN A 257 -26.47 9.92 -12.69
CA ASN A 257 -27.47 10.00 -11.63
C ASN A 257 -28.00 8.61 -11.23
N GLY A 258 -28.19 7.71 -12.21
CA GLY A 258 -28.56 6.32 -11.98
C GLY A 258 -27.50 5.56 -11.17
N MET A 259 -26.22 5.73 -11.53
CA MET A 259 -25.07 5.10 -10.86
C MET A 259 -24.89 5.64 -9.44
N MET A 260 -25.01 6.96 -9.27
CA MET A 260 -25.02 7.59 -7.95
C MET A 260 -26.17 7.08 -7.09
N ARG A 261 -27.37 6.88 -7.66
CA ARG A 261 -28.49 6.30 -6.92
C ARG A 261 -28.23 4.83 -6.58
N LEU A 262 -27.67 4.05 -7.50
CA LEU A 262 -27.33 2.65 -7.25
C LEU A 262 -26.34 2.51 -6.09
N LEU A 263 -25.27 3.31 -6.08
CA LEU A 263 -24.18 3.20 -5.12
C LEU A 263 -24.45 3.95 -3.80
N LEU A 264 -25.05 5.14 -3.89
CA LEU A 264 -25.08 6.13 -2.81
C LEU A 264 -26.50 6.48 -2.33
N ALA A 265 -27.58 5.98 -2.97
CA ALA A 265 -28.90 6.13 -2.39
C ALA A 265 -28.99 5.27 -1.14
N LYS A 266 -29.59 5.84 -0.09
CA LYS A 266 -29.92 5.10 1.13
C LYS A 266 -30.98 4.08 0.76
N VAL A 267 -30.67 2.80 0.96
CA VAL A 267 -31.58 1.72 0.59
C VAL A 267 -32.40 1.33 1.81
N GLY A 268 -33.72 1.22 1.65
CA GLY A 268 -34.60 0.72 2.69
C GLY A 268 -34.40 -0.78 2.92
N VAL A 269 -34.57 -1.24 4.16
CA VAL A 269 -34.34 -2.63 4.62
C VAL A 269 -35.03 -3.68 3.73
N GLY A 270 -36.21 -3.38 3.19
CA GLY A 270 -37.02 -4.31 2.39
C GLY A 270 -36.56 -4.53 0.94
N ALA A 271 -35.76 -3.63 0.34
CA ALA A 271 -35.34 -3.77 -1.06
C ALA A 271 -34.16 -4.76 -1.24
N ILE A 272 -33.44 -5.06 -0.14
CA ILE A 272 -32.18 -5.84 -0.17
C ILE A 272 -32.24 -7.13 0.64
N SER A 273 -33.22 -7.32 1.54
CA SER A 273 -33.46 -8.62 2.20
C SER A 273 -33.65 -9.76 1.19
N ASN A 274 -34.13 -9.44 -0.01
CA ASN A 274 -34.24 -10.36 -1.14
C ASN A 274 -32.96 -10.51 -1.98
N TRP A 275 -32.02 -9.56 -1.91
CA TRP A 275 -30.82 -9.53 -2.75
C TRP A 275 -29.65 -10.34 -2.18
N VAL A 276 -29.53 -10.43 -0.84
CA VAL A 276 -28.45 -11.21 -0.18
C VAL A 276 -28.99 -12.20 0.87
N GLY A 277 -30.32 -12.32 1.04
CA GLY A 277 -30.93 -13.31 1.94
C GLY A 277 -30.67 -13.09 3.44
N LEU A 278 -30.15 -11.92 3.83
CA LEU A 278 -29.90 -11.56 5.23
C LEU A 278 -31.09 -10.79 5.79
N THR A 279 -31.72 -11.33 6.84
CA THR A 279 -32.85 -10.72 7.56
C THR A 279 -32.40 -10.06 8.86
N SER A 280 -33.08 -8.96 9.19
CA SER A 280 -33.10 -8.22 10.48
C SER A 280 -31.74 -7.90 11.13
N ASN A 281 -31.15 -6.77 10.75
CA ASN A 281 -30.35 -5.84 11.58
C ASN A 281 -29.69 -4.82 10.64
N ALA A 282 -30.50 -4.11 9.85
CA ALA A 282 -30.00 -3.03 9.01
C ALA A 282 -30.14 -1.72 9.79
N ASP A 283 -29.02 -1.04 10.04
CA ASP A 283 -29.05 0.36 10.45
C ASP A 283 -29.74 1.16 9.34
N ASP A 284 -30.89 1.76 9.66
CA ASP A 284 -31.68 2.58 8.74
C ASP A 284 -30.81 3.74 8.23
N GLY A 285 -30.34 3.65 6.99
CA GLY A 285 -29.74 4.79 6.29
C GLY A 285 -28.36 4.61 5.64
N MET A 286 -27.79 3.40 5.61
CA MET A 286 -26.58 3.14 4.81
C MET A 286 -26.89 3.08 3.31
N ASN A 287 -25.96 3.57 2.49
CA ASN A 287 -25.99 3.31 1.04
C ASN A 287 -25.38 1.93 0.69
N LEU A 288 -25.44 1.55 -0.59
CA LEU A 288 -24.94 0.26 -1.06
C LEU A 288 -23.45 0.06 -0.72
N LEU A 289 -22.60 1.05 -0.98
CA LEU A 289 -21.15 0.95 -0.71
C LEU A 289 -20.88 0.75 0.78
N GLN A 290 -21.50 1.56 1.63
CA GLN A 290 -21.42 1.43 3.09
C GLN A 290 -21.96 0.08 3.58
N ARG A 291 -22.99 -0.47 2.91
CA ARG A 291 -23.55 -1.79 3.23
C ARG A 291 -22.60 -2.93 2.88
N ILE A 292 -21.92 -2.86 1.73
CA ILE A 292 -20.89 -3.83 1.35
C ILE A 292 -19.77 -3.80 2.39
N ILE A 293 -19.27 -2.60 2.74
CA ILE A 293 -18.25 -2.42 3.79
C ILE A 293 -18.74 -3.02 5.12
N SER A 294 -19.96 -2.69 5.55
CA SER A 294 -20.58 -3.20 6.77
C SER A 294 -20.68 -4.72 6.80
N LEU A 295 -21.10 -5.34 5.71
CA LEU A 295 -21.29 -6.78 5.65
C LEU A 295 -19.95 -7.52 5.66
N VAL A 296 -18.99 -7.04 4.88
CA VAL A 296 -17.65 -7.61 4.82
C VAL A 296 -16.94 -7.52 6.17
N LEU A 297 -16.99 -6.35 6.82
CA LEU A 297 -16.42 -6.17 8.16
C LEU A 297 -17.18 -6.97 9.23
N TYR A 298 -18.49 -7.15 9.09
CA TYR A 298 -19.24 -8.01 10.00
C TYR A 298 -18.80 -9.48 9.88
N TRP A 299 -18.68 -10.00 8.65
CA TRP A 299 -18.19 -11.37 8.40
C TRP A 299 -16.77 -11.57 8.93
N ASP A 300 -15.91 -10.55 8.77
CA ASP A 300 -14.55 -10.52 9.31
C ASP A 300 -14.53 -10.71 10.84
N THR A 301 -15.49 -10.13 11.56
CA THR A 301 -15.58 -10.27 13.03
C THR A 301 -16.20 -11.58 13.51
N ALA A 302 -16.81 -12.40 12.65
CA ALA A 302 -17.64 -13.52 13.07
C ALA A 302 -16.87 -14.56 13.91
N GLU A 303 -15.64 -14.90 13.50
CA GLU A 303 -14.82 -15.87 14.23
C GLU A 303 -14.29 -15.32 15.56
N SER A 304 -13.93 -14.02 15.59
CA SER A 304 -13.54 -13.34 16.83
C SER A 304 -14.70 -13.31 17.83
N ARG A 305 -15.94 -13.07 17.37
CA ARG A 305 -17.14 -13.11 18.23
C ARG A 305 -17.36 -14.51 18.81
N LYS A 306 -17.23 -15.57 18.00
CA LYS A 306 -17.29 -16.96 18.50
C LYS A 306 -16.20 -17.25 19.52
N THR A 307 -14.99 -16.75 19.30
CA THR A 307 -13.87 -16.93 20.24
C THR A 307 -14.13 -16.25 21.57
N VAL A 308 -14.61 -15.01 21.55
CA VAL A 308 -15.05 -14.27 22.76
C VAL A 308 -16.14 -15.05 23.48
N ASP A 309 -17.21 -15.45 22.78
CA ASP A 309 -18.34 -16.21 23.37
C ASP A 309 -17.89 -17.54 23.98
N ARG A 310 -16.97 -18.24 23.31
CA ARG A 310 -16.41 -19.50 23.78
C ARG A 310 -15.67 -19.29 25.10
N ILE A 311 -14.76 -18.31 25.15
CA ILE A 311 -13.93 -18.05 26.33
C ILE A 311 -14.79 -17.63 27.53
N GLU A 312 -15.82 -16.81 27.30
CA GLU A 312 -16.74 -16.37 28.37
C GLU A 312 -17.59 -17.50 28.97
N LYS A 313 -17.82 -18.56 28.20
CA LYS A 313 -18.61 -19.74 28.62
C LYS A 313 -17.75 -20.85 29.22
N LEU A 314 -16.41 -20.75 29.17
CA LEU A 314 -15.52 -21.75 29.75
C LEU A 314 -15.72 -21.86 31.26
N LYS A 315 -15.61 -23.10 31.77
CA LYS A 315 -15.72 -23.43 33.19
C LYS A 315 -14.58 -24.39 33.56
N GLY A 316 -14.16 -24.36 34.82
CA GLY A 316 -13.10 -25.23 35.34
C GLY A 316 -11.84 -24.47 35.76
N GLY A 317 -10.82 -25.19 36.21
CA GLY A 317 -9.61 -24.63 36.80
C GLY A 317 -8.79 -23.74 35.85
N SER A 318 -8.83 -24.01 34.54
CA SER A 318 -8.13 -23.22 33.52
C SER A 318 -8.98 -22.10 32.91
N ALA A 319 -10.24 -21.94 33.32
CA ALA A 319 -11.10 -20.88 32.81
C ALA A 319 -10.66 -19.52 33.39
N PRO A 320 -10.62 -18.43 32.59
CA PRO A 320 -10.35 -17.11 33.12
C PRO A 320 -11.43 -16.66 34.10
N ASN A 321 -11.04 -15.97 35.17
CA ASN A 321 -12.01 -15.43 36.13
C ASN A 321 -12.80 -14.28 35.48
N LYS A 322 -14.09 -14.16 35.82
CA LYS A 322 -14.95 -13.05 35.39
C LYS A 322 -14.34 -11.68 35.69
N ALA A 323 -13.65 -11.52 36.81
CA ALA A 323 -12.95 -10.27 37.13
C ALA A 323 -11.83 -9.94 36.13
N GLN A 324 -11.09 -10.94 35.64
CA GLN A 324 -10.05 -10.74 34.62
C GLN A 324 -10.67 -10.37 33.27
N LEU A 325 -11.74 -11.05 32.86
CA LEU A 325 -12.48 -10.73 31.63
C LEU A 325 -13.06 -9.31 31.67
N THR A 326 -13.67 -8.92 32.80
CA THR A 326 -14.20 -7.56 33.01
C THR A 326 -13.09 -6.52 32.99
N ALA A 327 -11.94 -6.77 33.62
CA ALA A 327 -10.82 -5.83 33.58
C ALA A 327 -10.33 -5.56 32.15
N ILE A 328 -10.29 -6.59 31.29
CA ILE A 328 -9.90 -6.44 29.88
C ILE A 328 -10.95 -5.66 29.08
N ARG A 329 -12.25 -6.00 29.22
CA ARG A 329 -13.32 -5.24 28.56
C ARG A 329 -13.33 -3.78 29.00
N ASP A 330 -13.25 -3.54 30.30
CA ASP A 330 -13.24 -2.18 30.86
C ASP A 330 -12.01 -1.38 30.41
N PHE A 331 -10.87 -2.05 30.24
CA PHE A 331 -9.71 -1.42 29.61
C PHE A 331 -10.04 -0.92 28.20
N ILE A 332 -10.53 -1.79 27.32
CA ILE A 332 -10.81 -1.44 25.91
C ILE A 332 -11.95 -0.41 25.77
N GLU A 333 -13.05 -0.60 26.50
CA GLU A 333 -14.30 0.14 26.27
C GLU A 333 -14.40 1.44 27.08
N LYS A 334 -13.76 1.51 28.26
CA LYS A 334 -13.97 2.60 29.23
C LYS A 334 -12.74 3.47 29.46
N LYS A 335 -11.53 3.00 29.16
CA LYS A 335 -10.32 3.81 29.40
C LYS A 335 -10.06 4.75 28.23
N PRO A 336 -9.53 5.96 28.50
CA PRO A 336 -9.15 6.89 27.45
C PRO A 336 -7.89 6.41 26.73
N SER A 337 -7.70 6.83 25.47
CA SER A 337 -6.53 6.52 24.64
C SER A 337 -5.19 6.86 25.29
N SER A 338 -5.14 7.86 26.16
CA SER A 338 -3.93 8.18 26.93
C SER A 338 -3.49 7.03 27.83
N GLU A 339 -4.44 6.31 28.44
CA GLU A 339 -4.17 5.14 29.28
C GLU A 339 -3.81 3.92 28.43
N HIS A 340 -4.40 3.72 27.26
CA HIS A 340 -3.99 2.68 26.32
C HIS A 340 -2.53 2.84 25.91
N LYS A 341 -2.16 4.03 25.42
CA LYS A 341 -0.79 4.37 25.01
C LYS A 341 0.20 4.26 26.17
N LYS A 342 -0.19 4.68 27.38
CA LYS A 342 0.65 4.58 28.58
C LYS A 342 0.87 3.14 29.02
N THR A 343 -0.16 2.30 28.97
CA THR A 343 -0.08 0.85 29.24
C THR A 343 0.84 0.17 28.23
N ARG A 344 0.68 0.47 26.92
CA ARG A 344 1.57 -0.04 25.87
C ARG A 344 3.03 0.34 26.09
N ARG A 345 3.31 1.63 26.37
CA ARG A 345 4.69 2.09 26.65
C ARG A 345 5.31 1.37 27.85
N GLN A 346 4.54 1.15 28.91
CA GLN A 346 5.02 0.43 30.08
C GLN A 346 5.26 -1.05 29.77
N SER A 347 4.35 -1.69 29.03
CA SER A 347 4.50 -3.06 28.53
C SER A 347 5.79 -3.24 27.71
N ILE A 348 6.11 -2.28 26.84
CA ILE A 348 7.35 -2.27 26.05
C ILE A 348 8.58 -2.16 26.96
N HIS A 349 8.56 -1.20 27.89
CA HIS A 349 9.68 -0.92 28.79
C HIS A 349 9.96 -2.09 29.76
N ASP A 350 8.90 -2.65 30.36
CA ASP A 350 9.00 -3.70 31.38
C ASP A 350 9.10 -5.11 30.76
N HIS A 351 9.05 -5.23 29.43
CA HIS A 351 9.02 -6.51 28.72
C HIS A 351 7.92 -7.46 29.24
N MET A 352 6.75 -6.90 29.51
CA MET A 352 5.61 -7.63 30.07
C MET A 352 4.45 -7.69 29.08
N PRO A 353 3.73 -8.82 28.92
CA PRO A 353 2.58 -8.90 28.04
C PRO A 353 1.50 -7.88 28.37
N MET A 354 0.84 -7.35 27.34
CA MET A 354 -0.23 -6.37 27.47
C MET A 354 -1.30 -6.79 28.48
N ILE A 355 -1.74 -8.06 28.43
CA ILE A 355 -2.77 -8.56 29.34
C ILE A 355 -2.33 -8.51 30.81
N MET A 356 -1.07 -8.81 31.10
CA MET A 356 -0.57 -8.75 32.47
C MET A 356 -0.45 -7.30 32.95
N GLU A 357 -0.04 -6.39 32.08
CA GLU A 357 0.00 -4.96 32.42
C GLU A 357 -1.41 -4.39 32.67
N ILE A 358 -2.39 -4.80 31.86
CA ILE A 358 -3.80 -4.42 32.04
C ILE A 358 -4.34 -4.94 33.38
N LEU A 359 -4.10 -6.21 33.69
CA LEU A 359 -4.53 -6.82 34.96
C LEU A 359 -3.83 -6.16 36.14
N ARG A 360 -2.50 -5.97 36.08
CA ARG A 360 -1.70 -5.32 37.13
C ARG A 360 -2.22 -3.93 37.48
N ARG A 361 -2.56 -3.14 36.46
CA ARG A 361 -3.07 -1.78 36.62
C ARG A 361 -4.51 -1.74 37.13
N SER A 362 -5.29 -2.78 36.83
CA SER A 362 -6.68 -2.88 37.27
C SER A 362 -6.74 -3.37 38.73
N ASP A 363 -6.10 -4.49 39.02
CA ASP A 363 -5.95 -5.09 40.34
C ASP A 363 -4.82 -6.14 40.31
N ALA A 364 -3.74 -5.88 41.05
CA ALA A 364 -2.56 -6.76 41.09
C ALA A 364 -2.87 -8.16 41.63
N THR A 365 -3.95 -8.36 42.39
CA THR A 365 -4.36 -9.69 42.86
C THR A 365 -4.80 -10.61 41.72
N LEU A 366 -5.22 -10.05 40.58
CA LEU A 366 -5.63 -10.79 39.37
C LEU A 366 -4.46 -11.52 38.68
N LEU A 367 -3.21 -11.18 39.03
CA LEU A 367 -2.01 -11.84 38.52
C LEU A 367 -1.61 -13.06 39.36
N VAL A 368 -1.94 -13.08 40.66
CA VAL A 368 -1.52 -14.15 41.59
C VAL A 368 -2.12 -15.51 41.20
N SER A 369 -3.28 -15.48 40.53
CA SER A 369 -3.98 -16.67 40.07
C SER A 369 -3.71 -17.05 38.61
N LEU A 370 -2.82 -16.35 37.90
CA LEU A 370 -2.68 -16.50 36.45
C LEU A 370 -1.67 -17.60 36.10
N ASN A 371 -2.15 -18.69 35.49
CA ASN A 371 -1.29 -19.71 34.86
C ASN A 371 -1.12 -19.46 33.34
N ASP A 372 -0.19 -20.17 32.71
CA ASP A 372 0.13 -19.99 31.28
C ASP A 372 -1.06 -20.27 30.35
N GLU A 373 -1.91 -21.26 30.70
CA GLU A 373 -3.09 -21.60 29.90
C GLU A 373 -4.15 -20.48 29.94
N GLN A 374 -4.40 -19.93 31.14
CA GLN A 374 -5.27 -18.78 31.34
C GLN A 374 -4.69 -17.52 30.67
N HIS A 375 -3.38 -17.32 30.75
CA HIS A 375 -2.70 -16.22 30.05
C HIS A 375 -2.94 -16.29 28.54
N ASN A 376 -2.80 -17.47 27.94
CA ASN A 376 -3.05 -17.67 26.51
C ASN A 376 -4.52 -17.43 26.14
N LEU A 377 -5.48 -17.90 26.96
CA LEU A 377 -6.90 -17.63 26.75
C LEU A 377 -7.23 -16.14 26.87
N LEU A 378 -6.68 -15.44 27.86
CA LEU A 378 -6.87 -14.00 28.03
C LEU A 378 -6.22 -13.18 26.91
N SER A 379 -5.08 -13.63 26.37
CA SER A 379 -4.42 -13.01 25.23
C SER A 379 -5.25 -13.17 23.95
N GLN A 380 -5.79 -14.37 23.69
CA GLN A 380 -6.74 -14.60 22.59
C GLN A 380 -8.00 -13.75 22.76
N TYR A 381 -8.55 -13.69 23.97
CA TYR A 381 -9.73 -12.88 24.29
C TYR A 381 -9.49 -11.39 24.01
N TYR A 382 -8.37 -10.85 24.51
CA TYR A 382 -7.98 -9.46 24.27
C TYR A 382 -7.83 -9.16 22.78
N SER A 383 -7.08 -10.00 22.04
CA SER A 383 -6.87 -9.83 20.61
C SER A 383 -8.18 -9.90 19.81
N SER A 384 -9.07 -10.86 20.12
CA SER A 384 -10.40 -10.95 19.49
C SER A 384 -11.29 -9.74 19.79
N LEU A 385 -11.26 -9.21 21.01
CA LEU A 385 -12.00 -7.97 21.35
C LEU A 385 -11.46 -6.76 20.58
N LEU A 386 -10.13 -6.64 20.44
CA LEU A 386 -9.52 -5.59 19.64
C LEU A 386 -9.93 -5.66 18.16
N ILE A 387 -9.94 -6.86 17.56
CA ILE A 387 -10.40 -7.05 16.17
C ILE A 387 -11.85 -6.58 16.01
N ILE A 388 -12.74 -7.00 16.92
CA ILE A 388 -14.15 -6.60 16.90
C ILE A 388 -14.29 -5.08 17.01
N ARG A 389 -13.62 -4.48 18.01
CA ARG A 389 -13.64 -3.04 18.26
C ARG A 389 -13.10 -2.26 17.05
N ASP A 390 -11.95 -2.64 16.51
CA ASP A 390 -11.34 -1.98 15.35
C ASP A 390 -12.31 -1.95 14.15
N ARG A 391 -13.03 -3.06 13.88
CA ARG A 391 -14.00 -3.09 12.77
C ARG A 391 -15.23 -2.25 13.05
N GLU A 392 -15.70 -2.23 14.29
CA GLU A 392 -16.81 -1.37 14.69
C GLU A 392 -16.43 0.11 14.58
N GLU A 393 -15.21 0.50 14.95
CA GLU A 393 -14.75 1.89 14.79
C GLU A 393 -14.53 2.30 13.34
N ILE A 394 -14.01 1.40 12.49
CA ILE A 394 -13.94 1.66 11.04
C ILE A 394 -15.35 1.87 10.47
N LEU A 395 -16.35 1.09 10.92
CA LEU A 395 -17.74 1.30 10.53
C LEU A 395 -18.31 2.61 11.06
N ASN A 396 -17.94 3.02 12.26
CA ASN A 396 -18.35 4.30 12.82
C ASN A 396 -17.79 5.46 11.99
N ALA A 397 -16.52 5.39 11.59
CA ALA A 397 -15.86 6.42 10.79
C ALA A 397 -16.38 6.49 9.34
N LEU A 398 -16.63 5.35 8.68
CA LEU A 398 -16.98 5.32 7.25
C LEU A 398 -18.49 5.26 6.97
N CYS A 399 -19.26 4.61 7.84
CA CYS A 399 -20.65 4.24 7.55
C CYS A 399 -21.68 4.88 8.49
N ARG A 400 -21.30 5.27 9.72
CA ARG A 400 -22.24 5.81 10.73
C ARG A 400 -21.92 7.24 11.18
N GLN A 401 -20.95 7.89 10.53
CA GLN A 401 -20.56 9.24 10.88
C GLN A 401 -21.69 10.25 10.58
N HIS A 402 -21.88 11.21 11.49
CA HIS A 402 -22.72 12.38 11.27
C HIS A 402 -21.87 13.66 11.40
N PRO A 403 -21.76 14.49 10.34
CA PRO A 403 -22.27 14.28 8.98
C PRO A 403 -21.57 13.12 8.25
N ASP A 404 -22.21 12.55 7.23
CA ASP A 404 -21.65 11.46 6.41
C ASP A 404 -20.62 11.99 5.42
N LEU A 405 -19.41 12.23 5.92
CA LEU A 405 -18.29 12.77 5.15
C LEU A 405 -17.82 11.79 4.07
N PHE A 406 -17.89 10.49 4.33
CA PHE A 406 -17.46 9.46 3.37
C PHE A 406 -18.31 9.46 2.11
N THR A 407 -19.64 9.40 2.25
CA THR A 407 -20.55 9.48 1.09
C THR A 407 -20.41 10.81 0.36
N GLN A 408 -20.22 11.90 1.10
CA GLN A 408 -20.00 13.22 0.52
C GLN A 408 -18.69 13.31 -0.28
N ALA A 409 -17.61 12.72 0.20
CA ALA A 409 -16.33 12.65 -0.51
C ALA A 409 -16.46 11.83 -1.80
N ILE A 410 -17.13 10.67 -1.77
CA ILE A 410 -17.36 9.87 -2.98
C ILE A 410 -18.22 10.62 -4.01
N LYS A 411 -19.23 11.39 -3.56
CA LYS A 411 -20.02 12.25 -4.46
C LYS A 411 -19.18 13.31 -5.14
N ASP A 412 -18.38 14.05 -4.37
CA ASP A 412 -17.50 15.08 -4.93
C ASP A 412 -16.52 14.49 -5.95
N LEU A 413 -15.95 13.32 -5.65
CA LEU A 413 -15.07 12.61 -6.57
C LEU A 413 -15.80 12.21 -7.85
N LEU A 414 -17.00 11.63 -7.77
CA LEU A 414 -17.75 11.28 -8.97
C LEU A 414 -18.12 12.52 -9.81
N PHE A 415 -18.49 13.62 -9.16
CA PHE A 415 -18.82 14.86 -9.85
C PHE A 415 -17.62 15.58 -10.43
N SER A 416 -16.45 15.51 -9.79
CA SER A 416 -15.23 16.12 -10.34
C SER A 416 -14.75 15.39 -11.60
N PHE A 417 -15.13 14.12 -11.76
CA PHE A 417 -14.91 13.32 -12.95
C PHE A 417 -16.08 13.34 -13.96
N ASP A 418 -17.15 14.12 -13.72
CA ASP A 418 -18.37 14.12 -14.56
C ASP A 418 -18.07 14.31 -16.05
N SER A 419 -17.26 15.32 -16.39
CA SER A 419 -16.89 15.60 -17.79
C SER A 419 -16.15 14.43 -18.44
N ILE A 420 -15.24 13.80 -17.70
CA ILE A 420 -14.44 12.65 -18.17
C ILE A 420 -15.37 11.44 -18.38
N ILE A 421 -16.18 11.11 -17.37
CA ILE A 421 -17.13 9.99 -17.40
C ILE A 421 -18.11 10.16 -18.56
N ARG A 422 -18.64 11.37 -18.75
CA ARG A 422 -19.57 11.70 -19.83
C ARG A 422 -18.95 11.48 -21.20
N THR A 423 -17.77 12.08 -21.45
CA THR A 423 -17.07 11.93 -22.73
C THR A 423 -16.78 10.46 -23.04
N ILE A 424 -16.32 9.70 -22.05
CA ILE A 424 -16.06 8.26 -22.23
C ILE A 424 -17.36 7.50 -22.51
N HIS A 425 -18.41 7.69 -21.71
CA HIS A 425 -19.67 6.95 -21.86
C HIS A 425 -20.36 7.24 -23.21
N GLU A 426 -20.28 8.48 -23.71
CA GLU A 426 -20.86 8.87 -25.01
C GLU A 426 -20.19 8.14 -26.18
N ASN A 427 -18.93 7.74 -26.03
CA ASN A 427 -18.09 7.24 -27.12
C ASN A 427 -17.70 5.76 -26.97
N ILE A 428 -17.69 5.23 -25.76
CA ILE A 428 -17.14 3.91 -25.42
C ILE A 428 -18.16 3.12 -24.59
N ASP A 429 -18.37 1.85 -24.96
CA ASP A 429 -19.23 0.96 -24.18
C ASP A 429 -18.53 0.49 -22.91
N LEU A 430 -18.79 1.18 -21.81
CA LEU A 430 -18.24 0.87 -20.49
C LEU A 430 -18.61 -0.53 -19.97
N ARG A 431 -19.66 -1.17 -20.51
CA ARG A 431 -20.09 -2.51 -20.06
C ARG A 431 -19.08 -3.60 -20.40
N GLU A 432 -18.39 -3.45 -21.53
CA GLU A 432 -17.31 -4.36 -21.95
C GLU A 432 -16.17 -4.31 -20.94
N TYR A 433 -15.80 -3.12 -20.48
CA TYR A 433 -14.72 -2.90 -19.51
C TYR A 433 -15.08 -3.33 -18.09
N VAL A 434 -16.33 -3.16 -17.67
CA VAL A 434 -16.83 -3.73 -16.40
C VAL A 434 -16.76 -5.26 -16.45
N THR A 435 -17.12 -5.88 -17.58
CA THR A 435 -17.02 -7.33 -17.75
C THR A 435 -15.57 -7.79 -17.76
N ALA A 436 -14.68 -7.06 -18.45
CA ALA A 436 -13.25 -7.34 -18.45
C ALA A 436 -12.63 -7.27 -17.04
N ALA A 437 -13.01 -6.27 -16.23
CA ALA A 437 -12.58 -6.16 -14.84
C ALA A 437 -13.13 -7.30 -13.96
N GLU A 438 -14.41 -7.66 -14.14
CA GLU A 438 -15.05 -8.81 -13.47
C GLU A 438 -14.30 -10.13 -13.76
N THR A 439 -13.94 -10.37 -15.03
CA THR A 439 -13.16 -11.54 -15.46
C THR A 439 -11.75 -11.51 -14.89
N PHE A 440 -11.03 -10.39 -14.99
CA PHE A 440 -9.67 -10.27 -14.47
C PHE A 440 -9.61 -10.53 -12.96
N LEU A 441 -10.53 -9.96 -12.18
CA LEU A 441 -10.60 -10.22 -10.73
C LEU A 441 -10.88 -11.69 -10.41
N THR A 442 -11.74 -12.33 -11.21
CA THR A 442 -12.03 -13.76 -11.07
C THR A 442 -10.78 -14.60 -11.34
N ASP A 443 -10.03 -14.30 -12.40
CA ASP A 443 -8.79 -14.98 -12.73
C ASP A 443 -7.70 -14.74 -11.69
N LEU A 444 -7.55 -13.52 -11.19
CA LEU A 444 -6.64 -13.19 -10.09
C LEU A 444 -6.95 -14.00 -8.84
N ILE A 445 -8.23 -14.07 -8.43
CA ILE A 445 -8.66 -14.86 -7.26
C ILE A 445 -8.33 -16.35 -7.48
N ASN A 446 -8.58 -16.87 -8.69
CA ASN A 446 -8.33 -18.27 -9.01
C ASN A 446 -6.84 -18.62 -9.03
N VAL A 447 -5.99 -17.78 -9.63
CA VAL A 447 -4.53 -17.96 -9.64
C VAL A 447 -3.95 -17.90 -8.22
N SER A 448 -4.54 -17.07 -7.35
CA SER A 448 -4.11 -16.93 -5.96
C SER A 448 -4.50 -18.10 -5.06
N LYS A 449 -5.46 -18.95 -5.48
CA LYS A 449 -5.90 -20.13 -4.71
C LYS A 449 -4.90 -21.27 -4.88
N VAL A 450 -4.53 -21.91 -3.77
CA VAL A 450 -3.77 -23.18 -3.80
C VAL A 450 -4.63 -24.21 -4.53
N THR A 451 -4.19 -24.64 -5.72
CA THR A 451 -5.00 -25.49 -6.60
C THR A 451 -4.92 -26.95 -6.16
N SER A 452 -5.98 -27.45 -5.53
CA SER A 452 -6.25 -28.90 -5.50
C SER A 452 -6.71 -29.33 -6.91
N SER A 453 -5.84 -29.95 -7.73
CA SER A 453 -6.28 -30.57 -8.99
C SER A 453 -7.18 -31.79 -8.65
N THR A 454 -8.31 -32.09 -9.27
CA THR A 454 -8.64 -32.20 -10.70
C THR A 454 -10.17 -32.29 -10.86
N LYS A 455 -10.72 -31.80 -11.98
CA LYS A 455 -11.59 -32.61 -12.87
C LYS A 455 -11.83 -31.92 -14.22
N ALA A 456 -11.66 -32.73 -15.28
CA ALA A 456 -11.91 -32.40 -16.68
C ALA A 456 -13.43 -32.19 -16.98
N PRO A 457 -13.80 -31.59 -18.13
CA PRO A 457 -15.16 -31.15 -18.40
C PRO A 457 -16.01 -32.23 -19.11
N SER A 458 -17.27 -32.42 -18.69
CA SER A 458 -18.36 -33.00 -19.52
C SER A 458 -19.75 -32.78 -18.83
N PRO A 459 -20.92 -32.97 -19.50
CA PRO A 459 -21.88 -31.89 -19.75
C PRO A 459 -23.20 -31.97 -18.97
N GLN A 460 -23.87 -30.81 -18.90
CA GLN A 460 -25.31 -30.53 -18.65
C GLN A 460 -26.12 -31.51 -17.78
N SER A 461 -26.59 -31.06 -16.62
CA SER A 461 -28.01 -31.20 -16.24
C SER A 461 -28.42 -30.18 -15.18
N SER A 462 -29.70 -29.87 -15.21
CA SER A 462 -30.40 -28.77 -14.57
C SER A 462 -30.77 -29.00 -13.11
N SER A 463 -30.86 -27.87 -12.41
CA SER A 463 -31.80 -27.55 -11.32
C SER A 463 -31.55 -28.13 -9.92
N SER A 464 -31.72 -27.22 -8.94
CA SER A 464 -32.18 -27.46 -7.56
C SER A 464 -31.11 -27.85 -6.53
N GLY A 465 -30.71 -26.87 -5.70
CA GLY A 465 -29.91 -27.12 -4.49
C GLY A 465 -29.15 -25.90 -3.97
N LEU A 466 -29.81 -24.75 -3.80
CA LEU A 466 -29.18 -23.46 -3.51
C LEU A 466 -28.91 -23.17 -2.01
N LEU A 467 -29.04 -24.14 -1.09
CA LEU A 467 -29.10 -23.84 0.35
C LEU A 467 -28.50 -24.92 1.29
N SER A 468 -27.33 -25.50 1.00
CA SER A 468 -26.67 -26.40 1.98
C SER A 468 -25.15 -26.29 2.11
N SER A 469 -24.48 -25.37 1.42
CA SER A 469 -22.99 -25.24 1.49
C SER A 469 -22.49 -24.06 2.33
N TRP A 470 -23.36 -23.42 3.12
CA TRP A 470 -22.98 -22.26 3.93
C TRP A 470 -22.63 -22.69 5.36
N THR A 471 -21.41 -23.22 5.53
CA THR A 471 -20.66 -23.13 6.80
C THR A 471 -19.20 -22.79 6.45
N PRO A 472 -18.64 -21.67 6.92
CA PRO A 472 -17.24 -21.38 6.71
C PRO A 472 -16.42 -22.25 7.66
N GLY A 473 -15.80 -23.30 7.13
CA GLY A 473 -14.59 -23.92 7.70
C GLY A 473 -13.36 -23.05 7.45
N PHE A 474 -13.50 -21.73 7.60
CA PHE A 474 -12.46 -20.73 7.40
C PHE A 474 -11.98 -20.34 8.79
N LEU A 475 -10.70 -20.61 9.06
CA LEU A 475 -9.98 -20.38 10.31
C LEU A 475 -10.17 -21.44 11.42
N SER A 476 -9.90 -22.71 11.10
CA SER A 476 -9.29 -23.60 12.08
C SER A 476 -8.42 -24.67 11.40
N LYS A 477 -7.11 -24.45 11.37
CA LYS A 477 -6.14 -25.55 11.53
C LYS A 477 -4.74 -25.07 11.89
N SER A 478 -4.58 -24.54 13.11
CA SER A 478 -3.34 -24.78 13.86
C SER A 478 -3.42 -26.19 14.45
N GLU A 479 -3.39 -27.23 13.60
CA GLU A 479 -3.31 -28.62 14.07
C GLU A 479 -1.91 -29.13 13.69
N LYS A 480 -1.21 -29.63 14.71
CA LYS A 480 0.14 -30.17 14.63
C LYS A 480 0.30 -31.04 13.37
N ILE A 481 1.22 -30.66 12.50
CA ILE A 481 1.65 -31.47 11.36
C ILE A 481 2.40 -32.69 11.92
N SER A 482 1.69 -33.80 12.10
CA SER A 482 2.30 -35.11 12.17
C SER A 482 2.83 -35.46 10.79
N VAL A 483 4.15 -35.60 10.70
CA VAL A 483 4.91 -36.07 9.55
C VAL A 483 4.37 -37.45 9.14
N THR A 484 3.60 -37.48 8.04
CA THR A 484 3.60 -38.47 6.95
C THR A 484 2.25 -38.38 6.24
N GLU A 485 2.18 -37.64 5.13
CA GLU A 485 1.37 -37.99 3.96
C GLU A 485 1.68 -37.02 2.82
N THR A 486 2.23 -37.57 1.73
CA THR A 486 2.55 -36.89 0.48
C THR A 486 1.27 -36.45 -0.24
N MET A 487 0.94 -35.15 -0.17
CA MET A 487 -0.11 -34.50 -0.97
C MET A 487 0.51 -33.33 -1.74
N ASN A 488 0.35 -33.37 -3.06
CA ASN A 488 0.98 -32.46 -4.01
C ASN A 488 0.15 -31.16 -4.16
N ASP A 489 0.06 -30.36 -3.11
CA ASP A 489 -0.54 -29.02 -3.13
C ASP A 489 0.43 -28.03 -3.76
N LYS A 490 0.17 -27.63 -5.01
CA LYS A 490 1.04 -26.67 -5.70
C LYS A 490 0.69 -25.25 -5.26
N THR A 491 1.52 -24.68 -4.39
CA THR A 491 1.49 -23.24 -4.05
C THR A 491 1.73 -22.42 -5.33
N PRO A 492 0.99 -21.32 -5.59
CA PRO A 492 1.22 -20.50 -6.78
C PRO A 492 2.61 -19.87 -6.80
N PHE A 493 3.21 -19.76 -7.99
CA PHE A 493 4.53 -19.14 -8.18
C PHE A 493 4.41 -17.76 -8.86
N VAL A 494 5.49 -16.98 -8.84
CA VAL A 494 5.54 -15.66 -9.50
C VAL A 494 5.19 -15.78 -11.00
N GLU A 495 5.66 -16.83 -11.66
CA GLU A 495 5.41 -17.10 -13.09
C GLU A 495 3.92 -17.26 -13.40
N ASP A 496 3.11 -17.76 -12.47
CA ASP A 496 1.66 -17.90 -12.65
C ASP A 496 1.00 -16.52 -12.72
N TYR A 497 1.46 -15.56 -11.91
CA TYR A 497 1.03 -14.16 -11.98
C TYR A 497 1.60 -13.44 -13.21
N VAL A 498 2.82 -13.76 -13.66
CA VAL A 498 3.36 -13.23 -14.93
C VAL A 498 2.46 -13.64 -16.09
N ARG A 499 2.08 -14.93 -16.17
CA ARG A 499 1.14 -15.42 -17.19
C ARG A 499 -0.22 -14.77 -17.08
N LEU A 500 -0.75 -14.60 -15.86
CA LEU A 500 -2.02 -13.90 -15.62
C LEU A 500 -2.00 -12.49 -16.24
N LEU A 501 -0.97 -11.70 -15.94
CA LEU A 501 -0.83 -10.34 -16.45
C LEU A 501 -0.56 -10.30 -17.96
N GLN A 502 0.29 -11.19 -18.48
CA GLN A 502 0.55 -11.29 -19.92
C GLN A 502 -0.72 -11.64 -20.71
N ASN A 503 -1.55 -12.55 -20.20
CA ASN A 503 -2.81 -12.93 -20.83
C ASN A 503 -3.83 -11.79 -20.83
N ASN A 504 -3.77 -10.89 -19.84
CA ASN A 504 -4.76 -9.83 -19.64
C ASN A 504 -4.31 -8.41 -20.07
N LYS A 505 -3.02 -8.19 -20.37
CA LYS A 505 -2.50 -6.84 -20.74
C LYS A 505 -3.20 -6.21 -21.96
N HIS A 506 -3.71 -7.05 -22.87
CA HIS A 506 -4.47 -6.60 -24.03
C HIS A 506 -5.74 -5.82 -23.66
N LEU A 507 -6.34 -6.08 -22.48
CA LEU A 507 -7.51 -5.35 -21.98
C LEU A 507 -7.17 -3.87 -21.75
N LEU A 508 -5.99 -3.61 -21.15
CA LEU A 508 -5.50 -2.25 -20.91
C LEU A 508 -5.11 -1.55 -22.22
N TYR A 509 -4.42 -2.24 -23.12
CA TYR A 509 -4.05 -1.64 -24.41
C TYR A 509 -5.27 -1.32 -25.27
N ASN A 510 -6.29 -2.21 -25.28
CA ASN A 510 -7.54 -1.92 -25.96
C ASN A 510 -8.26 -0.71 -25.34
N TRP A 511 -8.26 -0.58 -24.00
CA TRP A 511 -8.79 0.62 -23.33
C TRP A 511 -8.09 1.89 -23.82
N PHE A 512 -6.75 1.93 -23.79
CA PHE A 512 -5.99 3.08 -24.29
C PHE A 512 -6.27 3.38 -25.75
N HIS A 513 -6.36 2.34 -26.60
CA HIS A 513 -6.67 2.49 -28.01
C HIS A 513 -8.07 3.09 -28.26
N GLN A 514 -9.09 2.60 -27.55
CA GLN A 514 -10.45 3.12 -27.68
C GLN A 514 -10.55 4.57 -27.17
N VAL A 515 -9.89 4.90 -26.06
CA VAL A 515 -9.85 6.29 -25.55
C VAL A 515 -9.13 7.20 -26.53
N ALA A 516 -7.96 6.78 -27.05
CA ALA A 516 -7.16 7.56 -27.98
C ALA A 516 -7.91 7.91 -29.27
N ILE A 517 -8.63 6.95 -29.85
CA ILE A 517 -9.37 7.16 -31.11
C ILE A 517 -10.68 7.91 -30.89
N LYS A 518 -11.43 7.55 -29.84
CA LYS A 518 -12.81 8.01 -29.71
C LYS A 518 -12.98 9.21 -28.79
N CYS A 519 -11.96 9.54 -28.00
CA CYS A 519 -11.95 10.66 -27.06
C CYS A 519 -10.67 11.51 -27.25
N PRO A 520 -10.44 12.14 -28.42
CA PRO A 520 -9.18 12.82 -28.72
C PRO A 520 -8.89 14.01 -27.81
N ASP A 521 -9.91 14.80 -27.44
CA ASP A 521 -9.74 15.94 -26.52
C ASP A 521 -9.29 15.48 -25.12
N LEU A 522 -9.92 14.41 -24.62
CA LEU A 522 -9.54 13.78 -23.35
C LEU A 522 -8.12 13.20 -23.43
N THR A 523 -7.79 12.59 -24.56
CA THR A 523 -6.46 12.03 -24.81
C THR A 523 -5.39 13.12 -24.79
N GLU A 524 -5.65 14.27 -25.40
CA GLU A 524 -4.74 15.43 -25.37
C GLU A 524 -4.62 16.02 -23.96
N GLU A 525 -5.71 16.09 -23.19
CA GLU A 525 -5.67 16.54 -21.79
C GLU A 525 -4.74 15.66 -20.94
N PHE A 526 -4.88 14.34 -21.03
CA PHE A 526 -4.01 13.40 -20.33
C PHE A 526 -2.57 13.42 -20.83
N ARG A 527 -2.35 13.66 -22.13
CA ARG A 527 -1.01 13.82 -22.71
C ARG A 527 -0.30 15.05 -22.13
N ILE A 528 -0.99 16.19 -22.06
CA ILE A 528 -0.45 17.43 -21.47
C ILE A 528 -0.15 17.20 -19.97
N TRP A 529 -1.07 16.57 -19.25
CA TRP A 529 -0.86 16.25 -17.84
C TRP A 529 0.35 15.33 -17.62
N ALA A 530 0.52 14.30 -18.45
CA ALA A 530 1.66 13.39 -18.38
C ALA A 530 2.98 14.14 -18.58
N HIS A 531 3.06 15.01 -19.59
CA HIS A 531 4.21 15.87 -19.84
C HIS A 531 4.54 16.80 -18.67
N ASP A 532 3.53 17.43 -18.09
CA ASP A 532 3.73 18.37 -17.00
C ASP A 532 4.13 17.69 -15.69
N THR A 533 3.51 16.56 -15.40
CA THR A 533 3.74 15.82 -14.15
C THR A 533 5.09 15.12 -14.15
N ILE A 534 5.50 14.50 -15.25
CA ILE A 534 6.73 13.71 -15.27
C ILE A 534 7.99 14.56 -15.04
N LYS A 535 7.93 15.87 -15.29
CA LYS A 535 9.04 16.82 -15.08
C LYS A 535 9.52 16.87 -13.62
N VAL A 536 8.71 16.43 -12.66
CA VAL A 536 9.09 16.36 -11.23
C VAL A 536 10.28 15.42 -10.98
N PHE A 537 10.52 14.47 -11.88
CA PHE A 537 11.63 13.53 -11.80
C PHE A 537 12.88 13.99 -12.57
N ARG A 538 12.86 15.16 -13.22
CA ARG A 538 14.05 15.72 -13.90
C ARG A 538 14.99 16.39 -12.91
N GLN A 539 16.29 16.31 -13.15
CA GLN A 539 17.27 17.13 -12.43
C GLN A 539 17.37 18.52 -13.08
N ASN A 540 17.03 19.58 -12.33
CA ASN A 540 17.09 20.96 -12.82
C ASN A 540 18.50 21.58 -12.76
N ASN A 541 19.40 21.00 -11.94
CA ASN A 541 20.75 21.53 -11.73
C ASN A 541 21.80 20.62 -12.37
N LYS A 542 22.77 21.22 -13.07
CA LYS A 542 24.05 20.55 -13.40
C LYS A 542 24.77 20.26 -12.08
N CYS A 543 24.54 19.08 -11.50
CA CYS A 543 25.33 18.63 -10.36
C CYS A 543 26.79 18.49 -10.83
N ILE A 544 27.72 19.17 -10.16
CA ILE A 544 29.15 19.17 -10.52
C ILE A 544 29.77 17.78 -10.24
N ILE A 545 29.13 16.98 -9.39
CA ILE A 545 29.48 15.57 -9.15
C ILE A 545 28.70 14.71 -10.14
N SER A 546 29.23 14.60 -11.36
CA SER A 546 28.76 13.71 -12.41
C SER A 546 29.12 12.27 -12.08
N THR A 547 28.36 11.67 -11.18
CA THR A 547 28.35 10.21 -11.03
C THR A 547 26.89 9.81 -10.84
N GLY A 548 26.23 9.34 -11.90
CA GLY A 548 24.83 8.90 -11.91
C GLY A 548 24.48 7.72 -10.99
N LYS A 549 25.32 7.44 -9.99
CA LYS A 549 25.18 6.41 -8.95
C LYS A 549 25.20 6.99 -7.52
N ALA A 550 25.18 8.31 -7.33
CA ALA A 550 25.12 8.95 -6.01
C ALA A 550 23.66 9.17 -5.54
N ALA A 551 23.36 10.27 -4.87
CA ALA A 551 22.01 10.66 -4.44
C ALA A 551 21.31 11.62 -5.43
N GLY A 552 21.73 11.61 -6.69
CA GLY A 552 21.26 12.55 -7.72
C GLY A 552 21.45 14.02 -7.30
N ALA A 553 20.41 14.84 -7.50
CA ALA A 553 20.38 16.25 -7.13
C ALA A 553 20.56 16.52 -5.63
N LEU A 554 20.37 15.53 -4.76
CA LEU A 554 20.57 15.66 -3.32
C LEU A 554 22.02 15.42 -2.86
N SER A 555 22.92 14.95 -3.74
CA SER A 555 24.28 14.56 -3.36
C SER A 555 25.03 15.65 -2.59
N SER A 556 25.01 16.90 -3.09
CA SER A 556 25.67 18.01 -2.40
C SER A 556 25.03 18.38 -1.06
N ASN A 557 23.71 18.29 -0.96
CA ASN A 557 22.98 18.58 0.29
C ASN A 557 23.29 17.53 1.36
N LEU A 558 23.30 16.24 0.99
CA LEU A 558 23.65 15.15 1.90
C LEU A 558 25.11 15.20 2.32
N GLN A 559 26.02 15.54 1.40
CA GLN A 559 27.42 15.77 1.70
C GLN A 559 27.59 16.91 2.72
N TYR A 560 26.84 18.01 2.56
CA TYR A 560 26.84 19.11 3.51
C TYR A 560 26.32 18.66 4.89
N LEU A 561 25.16 17.98 4.94
CA LEU A 561 24.60 17.47 6.18
C LEU A 561 25.59 16.56 6.92
N PHE A 562 26.23 15.62 6.22
CA PHE A 562 27.24 14.74 6.81
C PHE A 562 28.46 15.52 7.32
N SER A 563 29.00 16.44 6.52
CA SER A 563 30.17 17.23 6.91
C SER A 563 29.92 18.14 8.12
N SER A 564 28.66 18.54 8.34
CA SER A 564 28.23 19.36 9.48
C SER A 564 28.19 18.61 10.81
N LEU A 565 28.28 17.27 10.80
CA LEU A 565 28.33 16.47 12.02
C LEU A 565 29.68 16.63 12.73
N PRO A 566 29.71 16.58 14.07
CA PRO A 566 30.96 16.46 14.82
C PRO A 566 31.77 15.23 14.39
N GLU A 567 33.09 15.30 14.51
CA GLU A 567 33.98 14.20 14.08
C GLU A 567 33.64 12.87 14.76
N SER A 568 33.35 12.90 16.07
CA SER A 568 32.91 11.72 16.83
C SER A 568 31.62 11.10 16.30
N SER A 569 30.70 11.91 15.78
CA SER A 569 29.45 11.43 15.19
C SER A 569 29.69 10.87 13.79
N ARG A 570 30.55 11.53 12.98
CA ARG A 570 30.97 11.00 11.66
C ARG A 570 31.60 9.61 11.80
N ALA A 571 32.49 9.43 12.76
CA ALA A 571 33.15 8.15 13.01
C ALA A 571 32.17 7.02 13.37
N LYS A 572 31.03 7.35 14.00
CA LYS A 572 29.97 6.38 14.34
C LYS A 572 29.09 6.01 13.16
N VAL A 573 28.75 6.97 12.29
CA VAL A 573 27.79 6.73 11.19
C VAL A 573 28.43 6.15 9.94
N ILE A 574 29.73 6.39 9.67
CA ILE A 574 30.41 5.88 8.47
C ILE A 574 30.29 4.34 8.35
N PRO A 575 30.57 3.53 9.38
CA PRO A 575 30.46 2.07 9.27
C PRO A 575 29.05 1.59 8.91
N ALA A 576 28.01 2.26 9.43
CA ALA A 576 26.63 1.93 9.11
C ALA A 576 26.27 2.31 7.66
N ILE A 577 26.78 3.44 7.16
CA ILE A 577 26.62 3.85 5.76
C ILE A 577 27.35 2.88 4.82
N ASP A 578 28.56 2.43 5.17
CA ASP A 578 29.32 1.45 4.38
C ASP A 578 28.64 0.09 4.34
N ALA A 579 28.11 -0.37 5.49
CA ALA A 579 27.34 -1.60 5.56
C ALA A 579 26.09 -1.54 4.69
N GLN A 580 25.38 -0.40 4.69
CA GLN A 580 24.22 -0.20 3.83
C GLN A 580 24.61 -0.14 2.35
N ALA A 581 25.71 0.54 1.99
CA ALA A 581 26.16 0.61 0.61
C ALA A 581 26.44 -0.79 0.04
N LYS A 582 27.10 -1.66 0.82
CA LYS A 582 27.32 -3.06 0.47
C LYS A 582 26.01 -3.83 0.37
N HIS A 583 25.12 -3.69 1.35
CA HIS A 583 23.83 -4.37 1.37
C HIS A 583 22.98 -4.04 0.12
N LEU A 584 22.97 -2.77 -0.32
CA LEU A 584 22.28 -2.38 -1.55
C LEU A 584 22.88 -3.01 -2.81
N GLU A 585 24.20 -3.12 -2.89
CA GLU A 585 24.87 -3.82 -4.00
C GLU A 585 24.46 -5.29 -4.05
N ASP A 586 24.49 -5.97 -2.89
CA ASP A 586 24.08 -7.38 -2.76
C ASP A 586 22.60 -7.57 -3.17
N LEU A 587 21.71 -6.66 -2.76
CA LEU A 587 20.29 -6.71 -3.12
C LEU A 587 20.03 -6.49 -4.61
N VAL A 588 20.77 -5.58 -5.26
CA VAL A 588 20.66 -5.37 -6.72
C VAL A 588 21.11 -6.62 -7.48
N GLN A 589 22.22 -7.24 -7.06
CA GLN A 589 22.69 -8.47 -7.68
C GLN A 589 21.68 -9.60 -7.51
N LEU A 590 21.13 -9.78 -6.31
CA LEU A 590 20.10 -10.78 -6.03
C LEU A 590 18.82 -10.55 -6.84
N SER A 591 18.38 -9.30 -6.95
CA SER A 591 17.22 -8.91 -7.76
C SER A 591 17.40 -9.31 -9.23
N ASN A 592 18.58 -9.05 -9.80
CA ASN A 592 18.87 -9.40 -11.20
C ASN A 592 18.87 -10.91 -11.42
N GLN A 593 19.47 -11.67 -10.49
CA GLN A 593 19.46 -13.13 -10.53
C GLN A 593 18.05 -13.71 -10.46
N ARG A 594 17.19 -13.16 -9.59
CA ARG A 594 15.78 -13.60 -9.47
C ARG A 594 14.99 -13.33 -10.73
N MET A 595 15.17 -12.17 -11.34
CA MET A 595 14.53 -11.87 -12.62
C MET A 595 14.98 -12.85 -13.70
N GLN A 596 16.28 -13.16 -13.77
CA GLN A 596 16.79 -14.13 -14.75
C GLN A 596 16.19 -15.53 -14.52
N ARG A 597 16.11 -16.00 -13.26
CA ARG A 597 15.47 -17.29 -12.92
C ARG A 597 14.01 -17.34 -13.41
N ILE A 598 13.24 -16.27 -13.20
CA ILE A 598 11.84 -16.19 -13.68
C ILE A 598 11.80 -16.29 -15.21
N LEU A 599 12.67 -15.58 -15.93
CA LEU A 599 12.74 -15.64 -17.40
C LEU A 599 13.12 -17.04 -17.91
N ASP A 600 14.07 -17.70 -17.26
CA ASP A 600 14.49 -19.06 -17.58
C ASP A 600 13.33 -20.05 -17.38
N ASN A 601 12.61 -19.93 -16.26
CA ASN A 601 11.44 -20.77 -15.92
C ASN A 601 10.26 -20.55 -16.87
N LEU A 602 10.04 -19.33 -17.34
CA LEU A 602 9.02 -19.01 -18.34
C LEU A 602 9.35 -19.62 -19.71
N SER A 603 10.64 -19.65 -20.07
CA SER A 603 11.13 -20.13 -21.37
C SER A 603 11.23 -21.67 -21.42
N SER A 604 11.61 -22.30 -20.32
CA SER A 604 11.75 -23.75 -20.19
C SER A 604 11.12 -24.22 -18.88
N PRO A 605 9.80 -24.50 -18.85
CA PRO A 605 9.15 -25.00 -17.65
C PRO A 605 9.72 -26.38 -17.29
N THR A 606 10.68 -26.43 -16.37
CA THR A 606 11.28 -27.66 -15.88
C THR A 606 10.19 -28.55 -15.28
N LYS A 607 10.12 -29.81 -15.75
CA LYS A 607 9.26 -30.83 -15.16
C LYS A 607 9.86 -31.25 -13.82
N GLY A 608 9.43 -30.59 -12.74
CA GLY A 608 9.68 -31.01 -11.36
C GLY A 608 11.14 -30.92 -10.93
N GLY A 609 11.48 -29.90 -10.14
CA GLY A 609 12.78 -29.82 -9.48
C GLY A 609 13.02 -28.46 -8.84
N GLU A 610 12.93 -28.43 -7.51
CA GLU A 610 13.71 -27.57 -6.60
C GLU A 610 13.67 -26.03 -6.70
N SER A 611 12.75 -25.40 -7.45
CA SER A 611 12.57 -23.93 -7.34
C SER A 611 11.62 -23.58 -6.19
N GLY A 612 12.03 -23.90 -4.95
CA GLY A 612 11.24 -23.62 -3.75
C GLY A 612 11.04 -22.12 -3.56
N LEU A 613 9.79 -21.67 -3.37
CA LEU A 613 9.40 -20.37 -2.77
C LEU A 613 10.24 -19.11 -3.14
N ALA A 614 10.90 -19.09 -4.30
CA ALA A 614 11.92 -18.10 -4.58
C ALA A 614 11.29 -16.70 -4.65
N GLY A 615 11.84 -15.76 -3.88
CA GLY A 615 11.40 -14.36 -3.92
C GLY A 615 11.58 -13.79 -5.33
N GLY A 616 10.68 -12.91 -5.76
CA GLY A 616 10.84 -12.23 -7.05
C GLY A 616 11.80 -11.03 -6.99
N PRO A 617 12.06 -10.39 -8.13
CA PRO A 617 12.99 -9.27 -8.24
C PRO A 617 12.45 -7.99 -7.60
N GLY A 618 13.38 -7.08 -7.32
CA GLY A 618 13.13 -5.73 -6.84
C GLY A 618 13.60 -5.50 -5.41
N VAL A 619 14.47 -4.51 -5.24
CA VAL A 619 14.97 -4.06 -3.92
C VAL A 619 13.83 -3.60 -3.00
N TYR A 620 12.72 -3.12 -3.57
CA TYR A 620 11.55 -2.66 -2.80
C TYR A 620 10.91 -3.76 -1.94
N LEU A 621 11.02 -5.03 -2.32
CA LEU A 621 10.49 -6.16 -1.54
C LEU A 621 11.32 -6.43 -0.30
N ALA A 622 12.65 -6.39 -0.43
CA ALA A 622 13.55 -6.51 0.71
C ALA A 622 13.26 -5.39 1.72
N LYS A 623 13.12 -4.15 1.24
CA LYS A 623 12.77 -3.00 2.09
C LYS A 623 11.39 -3.10 2.72
N TRP A 624 10.40 -3.61 2.00
CA TRP A 624 9.10 -3.91 2.59
C TRP A 624 9.24 -4.96 3.69
N GLN A 625 9.98 -6.03 3.43
CA GLN A 625 10.25 -7.08 4.42
C GLN A 625 10.97 -6.52 5.63
N ASP A 626 11.95 -5.63 5.48
CA ASP A 626 12.67 -4.98 6.58
C ASP A 626 11.72 -4.20 7.50
N LEU A 627 10.77 -3.46 6.93
CA LEU A 627 9.75 -2.74 7.71
C LEU A 627 8.80 -3.68 8.47
N MET A 628 8.43 -4.80 7.87
CA MET A 628 7.66 -5.85 8.56
C MET A 628 8.50 -6.49 9.67
N ASP A 629 9.77 -6.78 9.39
CA ASP A 629 10.71 -7.45 10.28
C ASP A 629 11.04 -6.64 11.51
N GLU A 630 11.14 -5.32 11.38
CA GLU A 630 11.42 -4.40 12.48
C GLU A 630 10.17 -3.97 13.26
N THR A 631 8.98 -4.40 12.84
CA THR A 631 7.75 -4.13 13.57
C THR A 631 7.75 -4.80 14.94
N LEU A 632 7.51 -4.03 16.00
CA LEU A 632 7.41 -4.54 17.36
C LEU A 632 6.15 -5.37 17.56
N ILE A 633 6.31 -6.51 18.23
CA ILE A 633 5.25 -7.45 18.57
C ILE A 633 5.30 -7.72 20.08
N GLY A 634 4.13 -7.71 20.74
CA GLY A 634 4.02 -7.94 22.18
C GLY A 634 4.62 -9.29 22.60
N PRO A 635 5.24 -9.38 23.81
CA PRO A 635 5.77 -10.64 24.33
C PRO A 635 4.64 -11.65 24.58
N LEU A 636 4.91 -12.95 24.41
CA LEU A 636 3.92 -14.01 24.64
C LEU A 636 3.86 -14.44 26.10
N LEU A 637 4.98 -14.35 26.83
CA LEU A 637 5.07 -14.70 28.24
C LEU A 637 5.82 -13.60 29.02
N PRO A 638 5.55 -13.45 30.33
CA PRO A 638 6.30 -12.52 31.18
C PRO A 638 7.80 -12.82 31.20
N GLY A 639 8.62 -11.78 31.09
CA GLY A 639 10.08 -11.87 31.10
C GLY A 639 10.72 -12.25 29.76
N GLU A 640 9.92 -12.54 28.73
CA GLU A 640 10.42 -12.64 27.35
C GLU A 640 10.73 -11.25 26.77
N ARG A 641 11.74 -11.18 25.89
CA ARG A 641 12.03 -9.95 25.15
C ARG A 641 10.82 -9.54 24.29
N VAL A 642 10.67 -8.24 24.06
CA VAL A 642 9.77 -7.74 23.00
C VAL A 642 10.16 -8.39 21.68
N ARG A 643 9.17 -8.99 21.02
CA ARG A 643 9.37 -9.69 19.74
C ARG A 643 9.36 -8.68 18.60
N LYS A 644 9.88 -9.11 17.46
CA LYS A 644 9.80 -8.37 16.20
C LYS A 644 9.12 -9.23 15.14
N GLY A 645 8.65 -8.60 14.06
CA GLY A 645 8.02 -9.30 12.94
C GLY A 645 8.88 -10.45 12.38
N LYS A 646 10.21 -10.33 12.47
CA LYS A 646 11.15 -11.37 12.02
C LYS A 646 11.24 -12.63 12.89
N ASP A 647 10.72 -12.63 14.11
CA ASP A 647 10.84 -13.78 15.01
C ASP A 647 9.99 -14.96 14.48
N LEU A 648 10.54 -16.18 14.51
CA LEU A 648 9.95 -17.40 13.90
C LEU A 648 8.52 -17.74 14.36
N LYS A 649 8.13 -17.32 15.57
CA LYS A 649 6.76 -17.50 16.10
C LYS A 649 5.75 -16.49 15.56
N VAL A 650 6.19 -15.51 14.77
CA VAL A 650 5.37 -14.50 14.06
C VAL A 650 5.28 -14.86 12.57
N ARG A 651 6.36 -15.43 12.02
CA ARG A 651 6.49 -15.92 10.64
C ARG A 651 6.21 -17.41 10.56
N GLU A 652 4.95 -17.87 10.59
CA GLU A 652 4.69 -19.29 10.26
C GLU A 652 4.95 -19.60 8.77
N PHE A 653 5.01 -18.57 7.92
CA PHE A 653 5.42 -18.64 6.52
C PHE A 653 6.18 -17.33 6.23
N THR A 654 7.26 -17.32 5.45
CA THR A 654 8.06 -16.14 5.00
C THR A 654 9.42 -15.89 5.64
N LYS A 655 10.36 -16.83 5.50
CA LYS A 655 11.73 -16.37 5.26
C LYS A 655 12.07 -16.63 3.80
N ASP A 656 12.29 -15.55 3.07
CA ASP A 656 13.07 -15.60 1.86
C ASP A 656 14.54 -15.76 2.29
N GLU A 657 14.95 -17.01 2.53
CA GLU A 657 16.27 -17.35 3.11
C GLU A 657 17.45 -16.84 2.26
N GLU A 658 17.20 -16.49 1.00
CA GLU A 658 18.21 -15.96 0.09
C GLU A 658 18.51 -14.46 0.30
N SER A 659 17.63 -13.69 0.95
CA SER A 659 17.85 -12.25 1.12
C SER A 659 18.80 -11.95 2.29
N PRO A 660 19.84 -11.11 2.09
CA PRO A 660 20.73 -10.70 3.18
C PRO A 660 19.97 -9.89 4.24
N ASP A 661 20.38 -10.01 5.51
CA ASP A 661 19.82 -9.22 6.60
C ASP A 661 20.23 -7.74 6.45
N ALA A 662 19.28 -6.82 6.69
CA ALA A 662 19.55 -5.39 6.68
C ALA A 662 20.49 -4.96 7.83
N PRO A 663 21.44 -4.04 7.59
CA PRO A 663 22.34 -3.55 8.62
C PRO A 663 21.64 -2.62 9.62
N ASP A 664 22.17 -2.52 10.83
CA ASP A 664 21.69 -1.54 11.81
C ASP A 664 22.15 -0.12 11.45
N VAL A 665 21.19 0.72 11.05
CA VAL A 665 21.39 2.11 10.66
C VAL A 665 20.84 3.10 11.68
N GLY A 666 20.48 2.65 12.89
CA GLY A 666 19.88 3.47 13.93
C GLY A 666 20.70 4.72 14.29
N CYS A 667 22.03 4.59 14.32
CA CYS A 667 22.94 5.71 14.59
C CYS A 667 22.89 6.80 13.50
N VAL A 668 22.62 6.42 12.24
CA VAL A 668 22.48 7.37 11.12
C VAL A 668 21.18 8.15 11.26
N ILE A 669 20.09 7.46 11.59
CA ILE A 669 18.77 8.06 11.80
C ILE A 669 18.81 9.05 12.96
N GLU A 670 19.40 8.66 14.09
CA GLU A 670 19.56 9.52 15.27
C GLU A 670 20.37 10.79 14.94
N ALA A 671 21.45 10.65 14.18
CA ALA A 671 22.33 11.77 13.85
C ALA A 671 21.76 12.72 12.78
N LEU A 672 21.04 12.19 11.77
CA LEU A 672 20.72 12.92 10.54
C LEU A 672 19.23 12.99 10.20
N GLY A 673 18.36 12.15 10.77
CA GLY A 673 16.95 12.03 10.36
C GLY A 673 16.17 13.34 10.46
N MET A 674 16.21 14.01 11.62
CA MET A 674 15.52 15.29 11.81
C MET A 674 16.06 16.40 10.88
N ARG A 675 17.38 16.42 10.65
CA ARG A 675 18.02 17.40 9.75
C ARG A 675 17.63 17.14 8.30
N PHE A 676 17.51 15.88 7.92
CA PHE A 676 17.04 15.48 6.59
C PHE A 676 15.60 15.91 6.36
N ARG A 677 14.68 15.66 7.30
CA ARG A 677 13.29 16.16 7.22
C ARG A 677 13.23 17.67 6.99
N GLY A 678 14.00 18.43 7.77
CA GLY A 678 14.11 19.89 7.60
C GLY A 678 14.62 20.30 6.22
N LEU A 679 15.68 19.63 5.73
CA LEU A 679 16.20 19.83 4.38
C LEU A 679 15.12 19.58 3.30
N VAL A 680 14.37 18.48 3.39
CA VAL A 680 13.31 18.17 2.41
C VAL A 680 12.21 19.24 2.48
N GLY A 681 11.77 19.63 3.67
CA GLY A 681 10.79 20.70 3.85
C GLY A 681 11.22 22.02 3.19
N ASP A 682 12.48 22.41 3.36
CA ASP A 682 13.05 23.61 2.75
C ASP A 682 13.13 23.52 1.22
N LEU A 683 13.46 22.35 0.67
CA LEU A 683 13.51 22.14 -0.77
C LEU A 683 12.13 22.30 -1.41
N LEU A 684 11.10 21.72 -0.79
CA LEU A 684 9.73 21.80 -1.28
C LEU A 684 9.17 23.23 -1.25
N LYS A 685 9.61 24.07 -0.31
CA LYS A 685 9.24 25.48 -0.25
C LYS A 685 9.87 26.31 -1.38
N LYS A 686 11.11 25.98 -1.76
CA LYS A 686 11.93 26.76 -2.70
C LYS A 686 11.69 26.37 -4.16
N ASP A 687 11.42 25.10 -4.43
CA ASP A 687 11.33 24.59 -5.80
C ASP A 687 9.92 24.81 -6.38
N GLU A 688 9.87 25.60 -7.45
CA GLU A 688 8.66 25.96 -8.20
C GLU A 688 7.85 24.74 -8.67
N ARG A 689 8.48 23.56 -8.84
CA ARG A 689 7.80 22.32 -9.22
C ARG A 689 6.73 21.90 -8.20
N PHE A 690 6.87 22.32 -6.94
CA PHE A 690 5.98 21.93 -5.85
C PHE A 690 5.00 23.03 -5.44
N LYS A 691 5.02 24.19 -6.11
CA LYS A 691 4.02 25.23 -5.91
C LYS A 691 2.73 24.87 -6.62
N VAL A 692 1.62 25.03 -5.91
CA VAL A 692 0.28 24.80 -6.46
C VAL A 692 0.00 25.90 -7.47
N LYS A 693 -0.14 25.53 -8.75
CA LYS A 693 -0.56 26.46 -9.80
C LYS A 693 -2.02 26.82 -9.57
N ASP A 694 -2.29 28.01 -9.07
CA ASP A 694 -3.66 28.50 -8.89
C ASP A 694 -4.42 28.52 -10.23
N LYS A 695 -5.62 27.92 -10.25
CA LYS A 695 -6.50 27.82 -11.42
C LYS A 695 -6.94 29.18 -11.96
N SER A 696 -6.81 30.25 -11.15
CA SER A 696 -7.10 31.62 -11.54
C SER A 696 -6.35 32.08 -12.81
N ASN A 697 -5.20 31.47 -13.14
CA ASN A 697 -4.44 31.80 -14.35
C ASN A 697 -4.84 31.04 -15.63
N LYS A 698 -5.42 29.82 -15.55
CA LYS A 698 -5.79 29.03 -16.75
C LYS A 698 -7.04 29.55 -17.46
N LYS A 699 -8.03 30.09 -16.71
CA LYS A 699 -9.25 30.68 -17.31
C LYS A 699 -9.00 31.96 -18.11
N ARG A 700 -7.84 32.63 -17.94
CA ARG A 700 -7.47 33.81 -18.73
C ARG A 700 -6.94 33.46 -20.13
N HIS A 701 -6.28 32.31 -20.29
CA HIS A 701 -5.72 31.94 -21.59
C HIS A 701 -6.75 31.34 -22.56
N CYS A 702 -7.79 30.65 -22.08
CA CYS A 702 -8.86 30.15 -22.96
C CYS A 702 -9.84 31.24 -23.43
N LYS A 703 -9.86 32.42 -22.81
CA LYS A 703 -10.71 33.56 -23.22
C LYS A 703 -10.05 34.54 -24.19
N HIS A 704 -8.78 34.37 -24.54
CA HIS A 704 -8.08 35.25 -25.50
C HIS A 704 -7.73 34.55 -26.83
N GLY A 705 -8.23 33.33 -27.04
CA GLY A 705 -8.16 32.61 -28.34
C GLY A 705 -9.50 32.55 -29.10
N MET A 706 -10.52 33.24 -28.60
CA MET A 706 -11.81 33.45 -29.25
C MET A 706 -12.16 34.94 -29.20
N GLU A 707 -11.34 35.78 -29.82
CA GLU A 707 -11.72 37.09 -30.34
C GLU A 707 -11.04 37.32 -31.69
#